data_AF-A0A3M6TEY0-F1
#
_entry.id   AF-A0A3M6TEY0-F1
#
_cell.length_a   1.000
_cell.length_b   1.000
_cell.length_c   1.000
_cell.angle_alpha   90.00
_cell.angle_beta   90.00
_cell.angle_gamma   90.00
#
_symmetry.space_group_name_H-M   'P 1'
#
loop_
_entity.id
_entity.type
_entity.pdbx_description
1 polymer ?
#
loop_
_entity_poly.entity_id
_entity_poly.type
_entity_poly.pdbx_seq_one_letter_code
_entity_poly.pdbx_strand_id
1 'polypeptide(L)'
;YLRIKNDICLYVSHASYASHQESCVLVRVHAPPSDFDRLEYALDTGVKVLSFYETLFGEPFPLPKLDLLAVPDFLNGAMEEWGLVVFRRALLVYDEQFTSTDAKVKMTKVIAHELAHQWFGNLVTPRWWNDLWLNEGFAVFVEDEFGANYVMNGWDMRETVVSTSWKSALHGDSMWSSHPISVEVQKPEEIDDIFDAISYQKGAMILRMLMNYLGVEKFLNGIKGYLETYKYGNADAEELWDAIGEASGDINVKKMMRVWTDQKGFPIVSIRRKGRVFHIEQEDVLDKLMKDKKQAQNRKRWYLPISYFTESDPTVRWVTIPPHTQSYPLTTVSISGWIMANINATGFFMVNYDEENWKKLAVQLRKDHQVFTPNDRAGLIHDVFTLACQGLLDPVLALNLSTYLVQENHPVPWALARGKSKCLMGLLSKAHKLLYKNYLWSLQDHLIDLVGMEDTGNDLERFFRYDVLSEAMRSDQRKEIRERFIRLFNELKETPLGSLPSVGPNFRYLAFSFGVNKSSEEDWHYLWSVYQQSPFDTDRKFLMRVITSFNTENIRSRNLLFSLDENRVRPQDSLFWIEMMGKGRGKMDDRWEFILKHWKTLARRYAGSYKFGNLIKAVKKTFQSLTPGEIAVRAQSQTVEKIQHNIAGNPAHLKTSEKRIVRWLKDYKRIS
;
A
#
# COMPACT_ATOMS: atom_id res chain seq x y z
N TYR A 1 14.66 10.67 27.26
CA TYR A 1 14.90 11.83 26.39
C TYR A 1 15.52 11.34 25.10
N LEU A 2 14.96 11.70 23.95
CA LEU A 2 15.50 11.39 22.62
C LEU A 2 15.84 12.71 21.92
N ARG A 3 17.04 12.81 21.34
CA ARG A 3 17.43 13.93 20.49
C ARG A 3 18.12 13.40 19.24
N ILE A 4 17.64 13.86 18.10
CA ILE A 4 18.19 13.56 16.77
C ILE A 4 18.67 14.88 16.16
N LYS A 5 19.92 14.93 15.68
CA LYS A 5 20.46 16.07 14.93
C LYS A 5 21.62 15.62 14.03
N ASN A 6 21.51 15.82 12.71
CA ASN A 6 22.56 15.48 11.73
C ASN A 6 23.05 14.02 11.89
N ASP A 7 22.11 13.06 11.88
CA ASP A 7 22.36 11.61 12.05
C ASP A 7 23.01 11.22 13.40
N ILE A 8 23.00 12.14 14.37
CA ILE A 8 23.39 11.88 15.75
C ILE A 8 22.12 11.67 16.58
N CYS A 9 21.91 10.43 16.98
CA CYS A 9 20.84 10.02 17.88
C CYS A 9 21.38 9.80 19.31
N LEU A 10 20.86 10.56 20.27
CA LEU A 10 21.12 10.36 21.70
C LEU A 10 19.82 10.01 22.42
N TYR A 11 19.84 8.90 23.15
CA TYR A 11 18.74 8.46 23.99
C TYR A 11 19.18 8.25 25.44
N VAL A 12 18.44 8.84 26.37
CA VAL A 12 18.65 8.70 27.83
C VAL A 12 17.35 8.21 28.46
N SER A 13 17.36 7.01 29.05
CA SER A 13 16.21 6.45 29.77
C SER A 13 16.61 5.33 30.74
N HIS A 14 15.61 4.79 31.45
CA HIS A 14 15.71 3.55 32.22
C HIS A 14 15.23 2.33 31.42
N ALA A 15 15.44 2.29 30.10
CA ALA A 15 15.01 1.17 29.26
C ALA A 15 15.72 -0.14 29.64
N SER A 16 14.99 -1.24 29.50
CA SER A 16 15.55 -2.60 29.53
C SER A 16 15.80 -3.05 28.09
N TYR A 17 16.71 -4.02 27.90
CA TYR A 17 17.01 -4.53 26.56
C TYR A 17 17.17 -6.04 26.52
N ALA A 18 16.60 -6.65 25.48
CA ALA A 18 16.94 -8.01 25.06
C ALA A 18 18.11 -7.95 24.08
N SER A 19 18.98 -8.96 24.05
CA SER A 19 20.18 -8.95 23.21
C SER A 19 20.52 -10.32 22.64
N HIS A 20 21.06 -10.34 21.44
CA HIS A 20 21.63 -11.53 20.80
C HIS A 20 22.92 -11.14 20.08
N GLN A 21 23.92 -12.01 20.14
CA GLN A 21 25.17 -11.84 19.41
C GLN A 21 25.12 -12.74 18.18
N GLU A 22 24.96 -12.14 17.00
CA GLU A 22 25.04 -12.84 15.72
C GLU A 22 26.33 -12.40 15.03
N SER A 23 27.20 -13.33 14.66
CA SER A 23 28.52 -12.99 14.15
C SER A 23 29.27 -12.03 15.10
N CYS A 24 29.90 -10.98 14.58
CA CYS A 24 30.59 -9.94 15.35
C CYS A 24 29.69 -8.76 15.78
N VAL A 25 28.38 -8.79 15.49
CA VAL A 25 27.47 -7.66 15.79
C VAL A 25 26.55 -7.99 16.96
N LEU A 26 26.53 -7.12 17.96
CA LEU A 26 25.59 -7.19 19.08
C LEU A 26 24.27 -6.51 18.70
N VAL A 27 23.19 -7.29 18.52
CA VAL A 27 21.85 -6.75 18.27
C VAL A 27 21.10 -6.63 19.60
N ARG A 28 20.48 -5.49 19.85
CA ARG A 28 19.67 -5.27 21.07
C ARG A 28 18.35 -4.59 20.74
N VAL A 29 17.29 -4.95 21.45
CA VAL A 29 16.01 -4.26 21.38
C VAL A 29 15.75 -3.59 22.72
N HIS A 30 15.58 -2.28 22.73
CA HIS A 30 15.37 -1.46 23.92
C HIS A 30 13.91 -1.02 24.00
N ALA A 31 13.29 -1.15 25.17
CA ALA A 31 11.93 -0.68 25.41
C ALA A 31 11.75 -0.26 26.87
N PRO A 32 10.62 0.38 27.24
CA PRO A 32 10.25 0.55 28.64
C PRO A 32 10.30 -0.79 29.39
N PRO A 33 10.74 -0.83 30.67
CA PRO A 33 10.89 -2.08 31.42
C PRO A 33 9.65 -2.98 31.44
N SER A 34 8.46 -2.39 31.38
CA SER A 34 7.17 -3.09 31.33
C SER A 34 6.96 -3.95 30.08
N ASP A 35 7.76 -3.77 29.03
CA ASP A 35 7.63 -4.47 27.75
C ASP A 35 8.77 -5.46 27.48
N PHE A 36 9.66 -5.68 28.44
CA PHE A 36 10.87 -6.49 28.26
C PHE A 36 10.57 -7.91 27.73
N ASP A 37 9.59 -8.60 28.31
CA ASP A 37 9.21 -9.96 27.94
C ASP A 37 8.55 -10.09 26.55
N ARG A 38 8.42 -8.97 25.82
CA ARG A 38 7.70 -8.87 24.53
C ARG A 38 8.60 -8.42 23.37
N LEU A 39 9.91 -8.40 23.59
CA LEU A 39 10.89 -7.94 22.61
C LEU A 39 11.50 -9.07 21.78
N GLU A 40 11.27 -10.32 22.17
CA GLU A 40 11.89 -11.49 21.54
C GLU A 40 11.62 -11.56 20.03
N TYR A 41 10.37 -11.34 19.62
CA TYR A 41 10.00 -11.35 18.20
C TYR A 41 10.76 -10.30 17.37
N ALA A 42 10.86 -9.07 17.90
CA ALA A 42 11.59 -8.01 17.22
C ALA A 42 13.10 -8.26 17.20
N LEU A 43 13.65 -8.85 18.28
CA LEU A 43 15.06 -9.24 18.36
C LEU A 43 15.38 -10.32 17.34
N ASP A 44 14.60 -11.40 17.31
CA ASP A 44 14.74 -12.51 16.35
C ASP A 44 14.63 -12.02 14.90
N THR A 45 13.62 -11.18 14.62
CA THR A 45 13.44 -10.55 13.30
C THR A 45 14.65 -9.70 12.93
N GLY A 46 15.12 -8.83 13.83
CA GLY A 46 16.27 -7.96 13.60
C GLY A 46 17.55 -8.75 13.32
N VAL A 47 17.82 -9.80 14.10
CA VAL A 47 18.98 -10.68 13.91
C VAL A 47 18.93 -11.39 12.55
N LYS A 48 17.80 -12.03 12.24
CA LYS A 48 17.61 -12.78 10.98
C LYS A 48 17.76 -11.88 9.76
N VAL A 49 17.11 -10.72 9.79
CA VAL A 49 17.17 -9.77 8.67
C VAL A 49 18.58 -9.21 8.51
N LEU A 50 19.25 -8.82 9.60
CA LEU A 50 20.59 -8.27 9.54
C LEU A 50 21.57 -9.25 8.88
N SER A 51 21.63 -10.48 9.41
CA SER A 51 22.49 -11.55 8.87
C SER A 51 22.17 -11.88 7.41
N PHE A 52 20.88 -11.91 7.07
CA PHE A 52 20.44 -12.15 5.70
C PHE A 52 20.88 -11.02 4.76
N TYR A 53 20.76 -9.76 5.16
CA TYR A 53 21.18 -8.61 4.35
C TYR A 53 22.70 -8.52 4.18
N GLU A 54 23.50 -8.84 5.21
CA GLU A 54 24.96 -8.97 5.07
C GLU A 54 25.32 -9.97 3.95
N THR A 55 24.63 -11.10 3.91
CA THR A 55 24.83 -12.14 2.88
C THR A 55 24.32 -11.69 1.51
N LEU A 56 23.11 -11.11 1.46
CA LEU A 56 22.45 -10.67 0.24
C LEU A 56 23.28 -9.59 -0.49
N PHE A 57 23.77 -8.62 0.28
CA PHE A 57 24.53 -7.47 -0.23
C PHE A 57 26.04 -7.70 -0.24
N GLY A 58 26.53 -8.82 0.29
CA GLY A 58 27.96 -9.13 0.30
C GLY A 58 28.84 -8.09 1.00
N GLU A 59 28.26 -7.26 1.86
CA GLU A 59 28.95 -6.22 2.62
C GLU A 59 28.47 -6.31 4.08
N PRO A 60 29.38 -6.54 5.04
CA PRO A 60 29.02 -6.70 6.45
C PRO A 60 28.50 -5.39 7.05
N PHE A 61 27.70 -5.51 8.11
CA PHE A 61 27.30 -4.34 8.88
C PHE A 61 28.53 -3.80 9.65
N PRO A 62 28.90 -2.51 9.49
CA PRO A 62 30.23 -2.06 9.89
C PRO A 62 30.37 -1.69 11.37
N LEU A 63 29.27 -1.60 12.12
CA LEU A 63 29.30 -1.20 13.53
C LEU A 63 29.27 -2.43 14.45
N PRO A 64 29.89 -2.38 15.64
CA PRO A 64 29.93 -3.51 16.56
C PRO A 64 28.56 -3.84 17.20
N LYS A 65 27.57 -2.96 17.03
CA LYS A 65 26.22 -3.12 17.61
C LYS A 65 25.15 -2.48 16.74
N LEU A 66 23.94 -3.01 16.85
CA LEU A 66 22.71 -2.42 16.32
C LEU A 66 21.63 -2.43 17.40
N ASP A 67 21.17 -1.24 17.80
CA ASP A 67 20.08 -1.08 18.77
C ASP A 67 18.78 -0.75 18.04
N LEU A 68 17.70 -1.46 18.36
CA LEU A 68 16.32 -1.14 17.95
C LEU A 68 15.59 -0.57 19.16
N LEU A 69 15.25 0.71 19.13
CA LEU A 69 14.71 1.44 20.28
C LEU A 69 13.21 1.72 20.12
N ALA A 70 12.40 1.09 20.96
CA ALA A 70 10.97 1.36 21.08
C ALA A 70 10.72 2.62 21.92
N VAL A 71 10.24 3.69 21.29
CA VAL A 71 9.84 4.92 21.98
C VAL A 71 8.32 5.04 22.11
N PRO A 72 7.80 5.56 23.25
CA PRO A 72 6.36 5.73 23.48
C PRO A 72 5.70 6.73 22.53
N ASP A 73 6.41 7.81 22.19
CA ASP A 73 5.92 8.91 21.35
C ASP A 73 6.92 9.21 20.23
N PHE A 74 6.46 9.03 18.99
CA PHE A 74 7.24 9.34 17.80
C PHE A 74 6.32 9.75 16.64
N LEU A 75 6.61 10.89 16.01
CA LEU A 75 5.75 11.39 14.94
C LEU A 75 5.78 10.44 13.74
N ASN A 76 6.96 9.93 13.36
CA ASN A 76 7.13 8.97 12.26
C ASN A 76 6.86 7.53 12.69
N GLY A 77 6.97 6.58 11.76
CA GLY A 77 6.83 5.16 12.06
C GLY A 77 8.08 4.65 12.77
N ALA A 78 9.21 4.75 12.08
CA ALA A 78 10.54 4.51 12.57
C ALA A 78 11.54 5.48 11.88
N MET A 79 12.81 5.39 12.22
CA MET A 79 13.93 6.17 11.67
C MET A 79 15.23 5.38 11.84
N GLU A 80 16.03 5.35 10.78
CA GLU A 80 17.12 4.43 10.49
C GLU A 80 18.48 4.76 11.14
N GLU A 81 18.52 5.69 12.09
CA GLU A 81 19.74 6.22 12.72
C GLU A 81 20.82 5.14 12.94
N TRP A 82 22.03 5.37 12.43
CA TRP A 82 23.01 4.31 12.24
C TRP A 82 23.45 3.68 13.57
N GLY A 83 23.06 2.41 13.76
CA GLY A 83 23.31 1.66 14.98
C GLY A 83 22.33 1.94 16.13
N LEU A 84 21.41 2.90 16.05
CA LEU A 84 20.34 3.15 17.04
C LEU A 84 19.01 3.48 16.34
N VAL A 85 18.45 2.49 15.66
CA VAL A 85 17.20 2.63 14.92
C VAL A 85 16.05 2.88 15.88
N VAL A 86 15.26 3.93 15.64
CA VAL A 86 14.17 4.36 16.52
C VAL A 86 12.83 3.92 15.94
N PHE A 87 12.00 3.28 16.73
CA PHE A 87 10.67 2.83 16.32
C PHE A 87 9.60 3.36 17.27
N ARG A 88 8.40 3.62 16.73
CA ARG A 88 7.20 3.60 17.59
C ARG A 88 7.13 2.26 18.31
N ARG A 89 6.81 2.28 19.60
CA ARG A 89 6.63 1.06 20.42
C ARG A 89 5.69 0.03 19.78
N ALA A 90 4.64 0.49 19.08
CA ALA A 90 3.71 -0.35 18.31
C ALA A 90 4.34 -1.18 17.17
N LEU A 91 5.61 -0.96 16.83
CA LEU A 91 6.33 -1.64 15.75
C LEU A 91 7.42 -2.60 16.27
N LEU A 92 7.67 -2.64 17.58
CA LEU A 92 8.68 -3.54 18.18
C LEU A 92 8.12 -4.42 19.31
N VAL A 93 7.08 -3.96 20.02
CA VAL A 93 6.50 -4.74 21.13
C VAL A 93 5.44 -5.68 20.59
N TYR A 94 5.75 -6.98 20.61
CA TYR A 94 4.89 -8.05 20.11
C TYR A 94 4.34 -8.90 21.25
N ASP A 95 3.04 -9.16 21.19
CA ASP A 95 2.37 -10.10 22.09
C ASP A 95 1.29 -10.83 21.29
N GLU A 96 1.35 -12.16 21.25
CA GLU A 96 0.46 -12.99 20.43
C GLU A 96 -1.02 -12.83 20.79
N GLN A 97 -1.32 -12.49 22.05
CA GLN A 97 -2.70 -12.31 22.51
C GLN A 97 -3.26 -10.94 22.12
N PHE A 98 -2.41 -9.96 21.84
CA PHE A 98 -2.81 -8.59 21.58
C PHE A 98 -2.49 -8.10 20.16
N THR A 99 -1.57 -8.75 19.46
CA THR A 99 -1.07 -8.31 18.15
C THR A 99 -1.77 -9.07 17.04
N SER A 100 -2.52 -8.36 16.19
CA SER A 100 -3.15 -8.96 15.02
C SER A 100 -2.11 -9.39 13.99
N THR A 101 -2.50 -10.30 13.10
CA THR A 101 -1.63 -10.76 12.01
C THR A 101 -1.20 -9.61 11.10
N ASP A 102 -2.10 -8.68 10.77
CA ASP A 102 -1.79 -7.46 10.00
C ASP A 102 -0.74 -6.59 10.71
N ALA A 103 -0.82 -6.45 12.04
CA ALA A 103 0.16 -5.71 12.83
C ALA A 103 1.52 -6.42 12.86
N LYS A 104 1.55 -7.76 12.98
CA LYS A 104 2.78 -8.57 12.93
C LYS A 104 3.49 -8.45 11.58
N VAL A 105 2.76 -8.55 10.47
CA VAL A 105 3.29 -8.31 9.12
C VAL A 105 3.89 -6.92 9.02
N LYS A 106 3.18 -5.91 9.52
CA LYS A 106 3.67 -4.53 9.51
C LYS A 106 4.93 -4.34 10.36
N MET A 107 5.01 -4.96 11.54
CA MET A 107 6.22 -4.94 12.38
C MET A 107 7.40 -5.52 11.61
N THR A 108 7.23 -6.70 11.03
CA THR A 108 8.28 -7.39 10.23
C THR A 108 8.79 -6.51 9.11
N LYS A 109 7.84 -5.97 8.31
CA LYS A 109 8.16 -5.10 7.19
C LYS A 109 8.95 -3.88 7.62
N VAL A 110 8.48 -3.15 8.64
CA VAL A 110 9.17 -1.94 9.10
C VAL A 110 10.55 -2.27 9.70
N ILE A 111 10.71 -3.35 10.47
CA ILE A 111 12.04 -3.77 10.91
C ILE A 111 12.95 -4.05 9.70
N ALA A 112 12.44 -4.75 8.68
CA ALA A 112 13.18 -5.03 7.46
C ALA A 112 13.52 -3.77 6.64
N HIS A 113 12.65 -2.76 6.63
CA HIS A 113 12.86 -1.46 6.00
C HIS A 113 14.01 -0.69 6.67
N GLU A 114 13.94 -0.52 7.98
CA GLU A 114 14.97 0.23 8.71
C GLU A 114 16.34 -0.46 8.70
N LEU A 115 16.36 -1.81 8.64
CA LEU A 115 17.61 -2.55 8.50
C LEU A 115 18.18 -2.45 7.08
N ALA A 116 17.34 -2.29 6.05
CA ALA A 116 17.82 -2.06 4.68
C ALA A 116 18.51 -0.69 4.58
N HIS A 117 18.03 0.32 5.31
CA HIS A 117 18.66 1.63 5.38
C HIS A 117 20.09 1.62 5.94
N GLN A 118 20.48 0.58 6.67
CA GLN A 118 21.87 0.45 7.13
C GLN A 118 22.86 0.34 5.95
N TRP A 119 22.40 -0.11 4.78
CA TRP A 119 23.15 -0.08 3.52
C TRP A 119 22.69 1.06 2.59
N PHE A 120 21.38 1.22 2.39
CA PHE A 120 20.78 2.21 1.49
C PHE A 120 20.26 3.43 2.25
N GLY A 121 21.17 4.35 2.55
CA GLY A 121 20.92 5.52 3.37
C GLY A 121 22.11 5.83 4.25
N ASN A 122 22.51 4.89 5.08
CA ASN A 122 23.60 5.09 6.05
C ASN A 122 24.98 4.80 5.43
N LEU A 123 25.17 3.59 4.86
CA LEU A 123 26.45 3.23 4.26
C LEU A 123 26.71 3.97 2.94
N VAL A 124 25.68 4.08 2.10
CA VAL A 124 25.69 4.90 0.89
C VAL A 124 24.50 5.84 0.94
N THR A 125 24.76 7.14 0.97
CA THR A 125 23.74 8.18 1.09
C THR A 125 23.60 8.93 -0.24
N PRO A 126 22.40 9.32 -0.71
CA PRO A 126 22.27 10.18 -1.87
C PRO A 126 23.06 11.48 -1.68
N ARG A 127 23.61 12.06 -2.76
CA ARG A 127 24.33 13.35 -2.63
C ARG A 127 23.42 14.47 -2.17
N TRP A 128 22.16 14.41 -2.57
CA TRP A 128 21.15 15.38 -2.21
C TRP A 128 19.73 14.79 -2.25
N TRP A 129 18.78 15.50 -1.63
CA TRP A 129 17.38 15.06 -1.46
C TRP A 129 16.63 14.82 -2.78
N ASN A 130 17.15 15.30 -3.92
CA ASN A 130 16.54 15.02 -5.21
C ASN A 130 16.48 13.52 -5.53
N ASP A 131 17.42 12.74 -4.99
CA ASP A 131 17.48 11.29 -5.12
C ASP A 131 17.14 10.57 -3.82
N LEU A 132 16.24 11.15 -2.98
CA LEU A 132 15.73 10.50 -1.75
C LEU A 132 15.25 9.06 -1.98
N TRP A 133 14.73 8.76 -3.17
CA TRP A 133 14.29 7.42 -3.56
C TRP A 133 15.41 6.36 -3.51
N LEU A 134 16.69 6.75 -3.59
CA LEU A 134 17.82 5.84 -3.38
C LEU A 134 17.88 5.27 -1.96
N ASN A 135 17.32 5.98 -0.98
CA ASN A 135 17.11 5.45 0.36
C ASN A 135 15.77 4.72 0.40
N GLU A 136 14.68 5.46 0.20
CA GLU A 136 13.34 5.01 0.55
C GLU A 136 12.78 4.00 -0.45
N GLY A 137 13.06 4.18 -1.74
CA GLY A 137 12.68 3.22 -2.77
C GLY A 137 13.44 1.90 -2.65
N PHE A 138 14.73 1.95 -2.27
CA PHE A 138 15.50 0.75 -1.97
C PHE A 138 15.00 0.04 -0.73
N ALA A 139 14.79 0.75 0.38
CA ALA A 139 14.31 0.14 1.60
C ALA A 139 12.94 -0.54 1.40
N VAL A 140 12.00 0.11 0.67
CA VAL A 140 10.72 -0.51 0.28
C VAL A 140 10.93 -1.74 -0.61
N PHE A 141 11.81 -1.66 -1.61
CA PHE A 141 12.09 -2.78 -2.50
C PHE A 141 12.64 -3.99 -1.73
N VAL A 142 13.60 -3.76 -0.83
CA VAL A 142 14.25 -4.83 -0.08
C VAL A 142 13.29 -5.42 0.96
N GLU A 143 12.48 -4.62 1.67
CA GLU A 143 11.49 -5.16 2.62
C GLU A 143 10.47 -6.06 1.92
N ASP A 144 10.02 -5.66 0.72
CA ASP A 144 8.93 -6.31 -0.02
C ASP A 144 9.41 -7.59 -0.73
N GLU A 145 10.57 -7.53 -1.38
CA GLU A 145 11.09 -8.65 -2.18
C GLU A 145 11.87 -9.67 -1.36
N PHE A 146 12.52 -9.25 -0.28
CA PHE A 146 13.51 -10.08 0.43
C PHE A 146 13.23 -10.17 1.93
N GLY A 147 13.31 -9.06 2.67
CA GLY A 147 13.37 -9.06 4.14
C GLY A 147 12.14 -9.68 4.81
N ALA A 148 10.94 -9.19 4.49
CA ALA A 148 9.73 -9.73 5.09
C ALA A 148 9.46 -11.17 4.66
N ASN A 149 9.76 -11.52 3.41
CA ASN A 149 9.59 -12.87 2.89
C ASN A 149 10.55 -13.88 3.56
N TYR A 150 11.76 -13.45 3.95
CA TYR A 150 12.73 -14.29 4.64
C TYR A 150 12.28 -14.66 6.06
N VAL A 151 11.57 -13.75 6.73
CA VAL A 151 11.12 -13.93 8.13
C VAL A 151 9.75 -14.61 8.22
N MET A 152 8.82 -14.28 7.33
CA MET A 152 7.45 -14.76 7.37
C MET A 152 7.33 -16.18 6.83
N ASN A 153 7.21 -17.16 7.72
CA ASN A 153 7.04 -18.56 7.35
C ASN A 153 5.63 -18.85 6.82
N GLY A 154 5.54 -19.59 5.71
CA GLY A 154 4.27 -20.06 5.15
C GLY A 154 3.41 -18.98 4.47
N TRP A 155 3.95 -17.77 4.28
CA TRP A 155 3.30 -16.68 3.56
C TRP A 155 4.31 -16.00 2.63
N ASP A 156 4.15 -16.17 1.31
CA ASP A 156 4.97 -15.47 0.32
C ASP A 156 4.62 -13.97 0.30
N MET A 157 5.46 -13.18 0.96
CA MET A 157 5.22 -11.75 1.10
C MET A 157 5.36 -10.99 -0.23
N ARG A 158 6.08 -11.56 -1.21
CA ARG A 158 6.30 -10.95 -2.54
C ARG A 158 5.00 -10.86 -3.33
N GLU A 159 4.02 -11.72 -3.03
CA GLU A 159 2.69 -11.65 -3.64
C GLU A 159 1.89 -10.43 -3.16
N THR A 160 2.16 -9.97 -1.94
CA THR A 160 1.41 -8.83 -1.37
C THR A 160 1.74 -7.51 -2.07
N VAL A 161 2.92 -7.41 -2.71
CA VAL A 161 3.44 -6.23 -3.42
C VAL A 161 2.46 -5.69 -4.45
N VAL A 162 1.76 -6.57 -5.19
CA VAL A 162 0.82 -6.14 -6.24
C VAL A 162 -0.39 -5.42 -5.64
N SER A 163 -0.88 -5.90 -4.49
CA SER A 163 -2.03 -5.34 -3.79
C SER A 163 -1.72 -4.12 -2.93
N THR A 164 -0.43 -3.90 -2.63
CA THR A 164 0.09 -2.82 -1.79
C THR A 164 0.89 -1.82 -2.62
N SER A 165 2.21 -2.03 -2.76
CA SER A 165 3.16 -1.09 -3.34
C SER A 165 2.87 -0.77 -4.81
N TRP A 166 2.69 -1.79 -5.65
CA TRP A 166 2.48 -1.62 -7.09
C TRP A 166 1.22 -0.82 -7.42
N LYS A 167 0.07 -1.20 -6.84
CA LYS A 167 -1.19 -0.47 -7.01
C LYS A 167 -1.12 0.95 -6.45
N SER A 168 -0.43 1.16 -5.32
CA SER A 168 -0.27 2.49 -4.71
C SER A 168 0.52 3.42 -5.63
N ALA A 169 1.67 2.95 -6.14
CA ALA A 169 2.52 3.69 -7.06
C ALA A 169 1.79 4.05 -8.37
N LEU A 170 1.12 3.09 -9.01
CA LEU A 170 0.33 3.38 -10.23
C LEU A 170 -0.80 4.38 -9.96
N HIS A 171 -1.45 4.31 -8.79
CA HIS A 171 -2.49 5.27 -8.45
C HIS A 171 -1.93 6.67 -8.27
N GLY A 172 -0.86 6.83 -7.48
CA GLY A 172 -0.21 8.11 -7.23
C GLY A 172 0.32 8.73 -8.53
N ASP A 173 0.98 7.93 -9.36
CA ASP A 173 1.65 8.41 -10.56
C ASP A 173 0.71 8.64 -11.76
N SER A 174 -0.53 8.15 -11.66
CA SER A 174 -1.60 8.50 -12.60
C SER A 174 -2.21 9.90 -12.37
N MET A 175 -1.84 10.58 -11.27
CA MET A 175 -2.36 11.90 -10.93
C MET A 175 -1.53 13.02 -11.54
N TRP A 176 -2.17 14.14 -11.90
CA TRP A 176 -1.47 15.34 -12.35
C TRP A 176 -0.45 15.85 -11.33
N SER A 177 -0.80 15.70 -10.05
CA SER A 177 -0.01 16.10 -8.89
C SER A 177 1.31 15.36 -8.73
N SER A 178 1.50 14.25 -9.46
CA SER A 178 2.72 13.44 -9.45
C SER A 178 3.94 14.26 -9.89
N HIS A 179 5.12 13.72 -9.60
CA HIS A 179 6.43 14.24 -9.94
C HIS A 179 7.35 13.11 -10.45
N PRO A 180 8.44 13.43 -11.17
CA PRO A 180 9.51 12.48 -11.44
C PRO A 180 10.05 11.87 -10.13
N ILE A 181 10.61 10.66 -10.18
CA ILE A 181 11.21 10.05 -8.97
C ILE A 181 12.41 10.89 -8.51
N SER A 182 13.29 11.25 -9.44
CA SER A 182 14.37 12.21 -9.21
C SER A 182 13.85 13.62 -9.45
N VAL A 183 13.69 14.41 -8.39
CA VAL A 183 13.02 15.73 -8.45
C VAL A 183 13.87 16.81 -7.81
N GLU A 184 13.95 17.99 -8.43
CA GLU A 184 14.72 19.09 -7.86
C GLU A 184 14.10 19.59 -6.54
N VAL A 185 14.92 19.71 -5.51
CA VAL A 185 14.53 20.18 -4.17
C VAL A 185 15.46 21.31 -3.75
N GLN A 186 14.90 22.48 -3.44
CA GLN A 186 15.65 23.67 -3.05
C GLN A 186 15.36 24.12 -1.62
N LYS A 187 14.16 23.83 -1.09
CA LYS A 187 13.72 24.28 0.25
C LYS A 187 13.40 23.11 1.19
N PRO A 188 13.58 23.27 2.51
CA PRO A 188 13.25 22.23 3.48
C PRO A 188 11.80 21.71 3.38
N GLU A 189 10.83 22.58 3.11
CA GLU A 189 9.43 22.15 3.03
C GLU A 189 9.14 21.28 1.79
N GLU A 190 9.97 21.38 0.75
CA GLU A 190 9.86 20.57 -0.48
C GLU A 190 10.39 19.14 -0.24
N ILE A 191 11.28 18.95 0.74
CA ILE A 191 11.76 17.63 1.17
C ILE A 191 10.58 16.81 1.70
N ASP A 192 9.78 17.37 2.62
CA ASP A 192 8.61 16.69 3.20
C ASP A 192 7.54 16.33 2.15
N ASP A 193 7.45 17.10 1.06
CA ASP A 193 6.48 16.87 -0.02
C ASP A 193 6.84 15.64 -0.89
N ILE A 194 8.13 15.23 -0.91
CA ILE A 194 8.60 14.07 -1.70
C ILE A 194 8.71 12.77 -0.87
N PHE A 195 8.39 12.82 0.43
CA PHE A 195 8.13 11.64 1.25
C PHE A 195 6.75 11.04 0.94
N ASP A 196 6.59 10.53 -0.28
CA ASP A 196 5.30 10.08 -0.80
C ASP A 196 5.38 8.75 -1.58
N ALA A 197 4.27 8.35 -2.20
CA ALA A 197 4.20 7.08 -2.90
C ALA A 197 5.10 6.98 -4.15
N ILE A 198 5.63 8.09 -4.65
CA ILE A 198 6.54 8.12 -5.79
C ILE A 198 7.94 7.72 -5.32
N SER A 199 8.50 8.41 -4.32
CA SER A 199 9.86 8.10 -3.83
C SER A 199 9.95 6.70 -3.22
N TYR A 200 8.92 6.30 -2.47
CA TYR A 200 8.86 4.98 -1.84
C TYR A 200 8.43 3.89 -2.84
N GLN A 201 7.14 3.86 -3.20
CA GLN A 201 6.59 2.71 -3.93
C GLN A 201 6.98 2.71 -5.40
N LYS A 202 6.98 3.85 -6.12
CA LYS A 202 7.41 3.85 -7.53
C LYS A 202 8.92 3.54 -7.64
N GLY A 203 9.74 4.13 -6.78
CA GLY A 203 11.17 3.79 -6.64
C GLY A 203 11.39 2.28 -6.48
N ALA A 204 10.67 1.65 -5.56
CA ALA A 204 10.75 0.20 -5.36
C ALA A 204 10.29 -0.60 -6.59
N MET A 205 9.21 -0.20 -7.25
CA MET A 205 8.66 -0.95 -8.39
C MET A 205 9.56 -0.90 -9.62
N ILE A 206 10.31 0.19 -9.83
CA ILE A 206 11.26 0.25 -10.95
C ILE A 206 12.50 -0.62 -10.69
N LEU A 207 12.95 -0.74 -9.44
CA LEU A 207 14.01 -1.67 -9.03
C LEU A 207 13.55 -3.12 -9.19
N ARG A 208 12.32 -3.44 -8.73
CA ARG A 208 11.69 -4.75 -8.92
C ARG A 208 11.58 -5.14 -10.39
N MET A 209 11.13 -4.21 -11.24
CA MET A 209 11.05 -4.42 -12.69
C MET A 209 12.43 -4.71 -13.28
N LEU A 210 13.43 -3.90 -12.93
CA LEU A 210 14.79 -4.06 -13.44
C LEU A 210 15.41 -5.39 -12.99
N MET A 211 15.26 -5.77 -11.72
CA MET A 211 15.74 -7.04 -11.18
C MET A 211 15.12 -8.23 -11.93
N ASN A 212 13.81 -8.23 -12.13
CA ASN A 212 13.12 -9.32 -12.83
C ASN A 212 13.50 -9.38 -14.32
N TYR A 213 13.79 -8.24 -14.94
CA TYR A 213 14.23 -8.18 -16.33
C TYR A 213 15.68 -8.65 -16.53
N LEU A 214 16.61 -8.23 -15.66
CA LEU A 214 18.03 -8.60 -15.75
C LEU A 214 18.32 -10.01 -15.18
N GLY A 215 17.47 -10.48 -14.28
CA GLY A 215 17.72 -11.63 -13.43
C GLY A 215 18.33 -11.21 -12.08
N VAL A 216 17.91 -11.90 -11.02
CA VAL A 216 18.26 -11.58 -9.63
C VAL A 216 19.77 -11.54 -9.41
N GLU A 217 20.51 -12.51 -9.95
CA GLU A 217 21.97 -12.61 -9.77
C GLU A 217 22.71 -11.40 -10.34
N LYS A 218 22.46 -11.04 -11.60
CA LYS A 218 23.10 -9.89 -12.25
C LYS A 218 22.75 -8.58 -11.55
N PHE A 219 21.48 -8.42 -11.18
CA PHE A 219 21.03 -7.24 -10.45
C PHE A 219 21.75 -7.12 -9.10
N LEU A 220 21.76 -8.19 -8.29
CA LEU A 220 22.43 -8.19 -6.99
C LEU A 220 23.94 -7.98 -7.12
N ASN A 221 24.61 -8.57 -8.11
CA ASN A 221 26.03 -8.30 -8.36
C ASN A 221 26.30 -6.81 -8.65
N GLY A 222 25.41 -6.15 -9.38
CA GLY A 222 25.46 -4.70 -9.58
C GLY A 222 25.28 -3.91 -8.27
N ILE A 223 24.35 -4.34 -7.42
CA ILE A 223 24.15 -3.74 -6.09
C ILE A 223 25.39 -3.92 -5.19
N LYS A 224 26.04 -5.10 -5.22
CA LYS A 224 27.29 -5.36 -4.50
C LYS A 224 28.39 -4.41 -4.95
N GLY A 225 28.60 -4.28 -6.26
CA GLY A 225 29.58 -3.35 -6.82
C GLY A 225 29.29 -1.89 -6.48
N TYR A 226 28.01 -1.48 -6.48
CA TYR A 226 27.58 -0.16 -6.03
C TYR A 226 27.95 0.10 -4.56
N LEU A 227 27.58 -0.80 -3.65
CA LEU A 227 27.88 -0.65 -2.23
C LEU A 227 29.40 -0.66 -1.96
N GLU A 228 30.14 -1.56 -2.60
CA GLU A 228 31.60 -1.64 -2.45
C GLU A 228 32.30 -0.35 -2.90
N THR A 229 31.84 0.24 -4.00
CA THR A 229 32.44 1.45 -4.58
C THR A 229 32.12 2.71 -3.80
N TYR A 230 30.89 2.85 -3.31
CA TYR A 230 30.39 4.11 -2.73
C TYR A 230 30.23 4.09 -1.21
N LYS A 231 30.62 3.00 -0.53
CA LYS A 231 30.53 2.93 0.94
C LYS A 231 31.24 4.08 1.64
N TYR A 232 30.59 4.59 2.68
CA TYR A 232 30.96 5.78 3.46
C TYR A 232 30.99 7.07 2.65
N GLY A 233 30.32 7.10 1.51
CA GLY A 233 30.26 8.24 0.61
C GLY A 233 28.86 8.48 0.06
N ASN A 234 28.81 9.25 -1.03
CA ASN A 234 27.57 9.63 -1.66
C ASN A 234 27.51 9.26 -3.14
N ALA A 235 26.33 8.89 -3.61
CA ALA A 235 26.07 8.52 -5.00
C ALA A 235 24.71 9.07 -5.48
N ASP A 236 24.58 9.34 -6.77
CA ASP A 236 23.30 9.69 -7.39
C ASP A 236 22.75 8.47 -8.14
N ALA A 237 21.55 8.63 -8.73
CA ALA A 237 20.93 7.57 -9.52
C ALA A 237 21.82 7.06 -10.66
N GLU A 238 22.65 7.94 -11.22
CA GLU A 238 23.55 7.62 -12.35
C GLU A 238 24.61 6.58 -11.98
N GLU A 239 25.23 6.71 -10.81
CA GLU A 239 26.23 5.76 -10.32
C GLU A 239 25.63 4.39 -10.03
N LEU A 240 24.40 4.34 -9.52
CA LEU A 240 23.67 3.09 -9.36
C LEU A 240 23.47 2.40 -10.70
N TRP A 241 23.02 3.15 -11.71
CA TRP A 241 22.76 2.57 -13.03
C TRP A 241 24.04 2.13 -13.75
N ASP A 242 25.16 2.81 -13.52
CA ASP A 242 26.46 2.39 -14.02
C ASP A 242 26.87 1.05 -13.40
N ALA A 243 26.81 0.91 -12.08
CA ALA A 243 27.17 -0.34 -11.38
C ALA A 243 26.30 -1.54 -11.81
N ILE A 244 24.98 -1.35 -11.94
CA ILE A 244 24.08 -2.40 -12.46
C ILE A 244 24.35 -2.67 -13.94
N GLY A 245 24.64 -1.63 -14.72
CA GLY A 245 25.00 -1.74 -16.14
C GLY A 245 26.22 -2.64 -16.35
N GLU A 246 27.30 -2.40 -15.59
CA GLU A 246 28.55 -3.16 -15.62
C GLU A 246 28.33 -4.65 -15.31
N ALA A 247 27.54 -4.96 -14.27
CA ALA A 247 27.20 -6.35 -13.94
C ALA A 247 26.26 -7.02 -14.97
N SER A 248 25.45 -6.24 -15.69
CA SER A 248 24.50 -6.75 -16.67
C SER A 248 25.12 -7.12 -18.04
N GLY A 249 26.23 -6.45 -18.39
CA GLY A 249 26.98 -6.63 -19.64
C GLY A 249 26.38 -5.87 -20.83
N ASP A 250 25.38 -6.45 -21.48
CA ASP A 250 24.95 -6.03 -22.84
C ASP A 250 23.84 -4.96 -22.86
N ILE A 251 23.32 -4.56 -21.70
CA ILE A 251 22.16 -3.68 -21.60
C ILE A 251 22.60 -2.31 -21.08
N ASN A 252 22.26 -1.25 -21.82
CA ASN A 252 22.47 0.12 -21.35
C ASN A 252 21.38 0.49 -20.31
N VAL A 253 21.58 -0.01 -19.08
CA VAL A 253 20.67 0.18 -17.93
C VAL A 253 20.47 1.66 -17.65
N LYS A 254 21.54 2.46 -17.63
CA LYS A 254 21.49 3.92 -17.44
C LYS A 254 20.52 4.61 -18.40
N LYS A 255 20.63 4.34 -19.70
CA LYS A 255 19.73 4.92 -20.71
C LYS A 255 18.28 4.48 -20.54
N MET A 256 18.06 3.22 -20.14
CA MET A 256 16.73 2.69 -19.87
C MET A 256 16.11 3.37 -18.65
N MET A 257 16.82 3.39 -17.54
CA MET A 257 16.29 3.77 -16.22
C MET A 257 16.16 5.27 -16.01
N ARG A 258 16.99 6.11 -16.66
CA ARG A 258 16.79 7.58 -16.70
C ARG A 258 15.37 7.97 -17.10
N VAL A 259 14.78 7.26 -18.06
CA VAL A 259 13.41 7.56 -18.52
C VAL A 259 12.35 7.17 -17.48
N TRP A 260 12.67 6.26 -16.56
CA TRP A 260 11.79 5.87 -15.46
C TRP A 260 11.92 6.80 -14.24
N THR A 261 13.10 7.40 -14.03
CA THR A 261 13.39 8.32 -12.91
C THR A 261 13.04 9.77 -13.23
N ASP A 262 13.37 10.25 -14.43
CA ASP A 262 13.40 11.69 -14.74
C ASP A 262 12.05 12.24 -15.25
N GLN A 263 11.03 11.38 -15.37
CA GLN A 263 9.68 11.80 -15.71
C GLN A 263 8.60 11.11 -14.86
N LYS A 264 7.52 11.86 -14.63
CA LYS A 264 6.31 11.34 -13.99
C LYS A 264 5.46 10.54 -14.98
N GLY A 265 4.56 9.73 -14.43
CA GLY A 265 3.71 8.84 -15.19
C GLY A 265 4.40 7.52 -15.56
N PHE A 266 3.63 6.69 -16.24
CA PHE A 266 4.01 5.36 -16.69
C PHE A 266 3.26 5.00 -17.99
N PRO A 267 3.72 4.00 -18.76
CA PRO A 267 3.04 3.62 -19.98
C PRO A 267 1.80 2.76 -19.72
N ILE A 268 0.75 2.98 -20.53
CA ILE A 268 -0.28 2.00 -20.83
C ILE A 268 0.17 1.23 -22.07
N VAL A 269 0.33 -0.08 -21.93
CA VAL A 269 0.82 -0.99 -22.96
C VAL A 269 -0.37 -1.64 -23.65
N SER A 270 -0.68 -1.19 -24.87
CA SER A 270 -1.75 -1.75 -25.68
C SER A 270 -1.26 -2.94 -26.49
N ILE A 271 -1.82 -4.12 -26.25
CA ILE A 271 -1.56 -5.32 -27.03
C ILE A 271 -2.76 -5.57 -27.96
N ARG A 272 -2.51 -5.57 -29.26
CA ARG A 272 -3.55 -5.66 -30.31
C ARG A 272 -3.19 -6.72 -31.33
N ARG A 273 -4.14 -7.59 -31.66
CA ARG A 273 -3.97 -8.59 -32.72
C ARG A 273 -4.12 -7.94 -34.10
N LYS A 274 -3.15 -8.22 -35.00
CA LYS A 274 -3.23 -7.94 -36.45
C LYS A 274 -3.00 -9.26 -37.18
N GLY A 275 -4.07 -9.91 -37.64
CA GLY A 275 -4.01 -11.27 -38.19
C GLY A 275 -3.64 -12.29 -37.11
N ARG A 276 -2.53 -13.02 -37.29
CA ARG A 276 -2.02 -13.99 -36.30
C ARG A 276 -0.95 -13.41 -35.37
N VAL A 277 -0.60 -12.13 -35.52
CA VAL A 277 0.50 -11.49 -34.79
C VAL A 277 -0.05 -10.47 -33.80
N PHE A 278 0.34 -10.61 -32.53
CA PHE A 278 0.10 -9.57 -31.54
C PHE A 278 1.13 -8.44 -31.70
N HIS A 279 0.65 -7.21 -31.63
CA HIS A 279 1.46 -6.01 -31.70
C HIS A 279 1.36 -5.24 -30.38
N ILE A 280 2.46 -4.62 -29.98
CA ILE A 280 2.51 -3.71 -28.81
C ILE A 280 2.59 -2.26 -29.27
N GLU A 281 1.83 -1.42 -28.59
CA GLU A 281 1.88 0.04 -28.67
C GLU A 281 1.92 0.60 -27.25
N GLN A 282 2.64 1.69 -27.01
CA GLN A 282 2.69 2.34 -25.70
C GLN A 282 2.14 3.77 -25.77
N GLU A 283 1.41 4.17 -24.74
CA GLU A 283 0.89 5.52 -24.55
C GLU A 283 1.14 5.96 -23.09
N ASP A 284 1.49 7.22 -22.87
CA ASP A 284 1.61 7.77 -21.51
C ASP A 284 0.22 7.81 -20.85
N VAL A 285 0.12 7.27 -19.62
CA VAL A 285 -1.11 7.28 -18.82
C VAL A 285 -1.70 8.68 -18.66
N LEU A 286 -0.88 9.70 -18.45
CA LEU A 286 -1.33 11.06 -18.22
C LEU A 286 -1.84 11.70 -19.52
N ASP A 287 -1.20 11.43 -20.65
CA ASP A 287 -1.69 11.88 -21.96
C ASP A 287 -3.04 11.24 -22.28
N LYS A 288 -3.17 9.95 -21.97
CA LYS A 288 -4.39 9.18 -22.21
C LYS A 288 -5.55 9.62 -21.34
N LEU A 289 -5.29 9.87 -20.05
CA LEU A 289 -6.33 10.17 -19.07
C LEU A 289 -6.67 11.67 -18.98
N MET A 290 -5.69 12.55 -19.15
CA MET A 290 -5.84 13.99 -18.85
C MET A 290 -6.10 14.86 -20.08
N LYS A 291 -5.84 14.37 -21.31
CA LYS A 291 -6.11 15.07 -22.59
C LYS A 291 -5.44 16.45 -22.74
N ASP A 292 -4.40 16.78 -21.98
CA ASP A 292 -3.63 18.01 -22.19
C ASP A 292 -2.55 17.81 -23.26
N LYS A 293 -2.87 18.25 -24.49
CA LYS A 293 -1.99 18.08 -25.65
C LYS A 293 -0.71 18.93 -25.60
N LYS A 294 -0.65 20.00 -24.78
CA LYS A 294 0.51 20.91 -24.77
C LYS A 294 1.71 20.30 -24.06
N GLN A 295 1.50 19.60 -22.95
CA GLN A 295 2.61 18.92 -22.25
C GLN A 295 2.94 17.54 -22.85
N ALA A 296 1.97 16.87 -23.49
CA ALA A 296 2.16 15.58 -24.15
C ALA A 296 3.31 15.58 -25.19
N GLN A 297 3.52 16.72 -25.88
CA GLN A 297 4.53 16.82 -26.95
C GLN A 297 5.99 16.71 -26.46
N ASN A 298 6.25 16.98 -25.17
CA ASN A 298 7.61 16.99 -24.62
C ASN A 298 7.97 15.71 -23.86
N ARG A 299 7.08 14.71 -23.81
CA ARG A 299 7.28 13.51 -23.01
C ARG A 299 7.99 12.41 -23.77
N LYS A 300 8.92 11.74 -23.10
CA LYS A 300 9.69 10.64 -23.69
C LYS A 300 8.93 9.34 -23.51
N ARG A 301 8.93 8.50 -24.53
CA ARG A 301 8.45 7.12 -24.40
C ARG A 301 9.48 6.28 -23.64
N TRP A 302 9.03 5.22 -22.99
CA TRP A 302 9.87 4.38 -22.13
C TRP A 302 10.58 3.27 -22.92
N TYR A 303 11.78 2.92 -22.49
CA TYR A 303 12.36 1.60 -22.76
C TYR A 303 11.60 0.59 -21.92
N LEU A 304 10.90 -0.33 -22.59
CA LEU A 304 9.86 -1.10 -21.94
C LEU A 304 10.20 -2.59 -21.95
N PRO A 305 10.72 -3.14 -20.83
CA PRO A 305 10.91 -4.58 -20.67
C PRO A 305 9.55 -5.25 -20.43
N ILE A 306 9.13 -6.13 -21.33
CA ILE A 306 7.85 -6.85 -21.25
C ILE A 306 8.12 -8.34 -21.12
N SER A 307 7.61 -8.92 -20.05
CA SER A 307 7.44 -10.36 -19.91
C SER A 307 6.07 -10.78 -20.47
N TYR A 308 6.01 -11.92 -21.16
CA TYR A 308 4.75 -12.51 -21.61
C TYR A 308 4.84 -14.03 -21.78
N PHE A 309 3.69 -14.69 -21.81
CA PHE A 309 3.52 -16.06 -22.29
C PHE A 309 2.16 -16.20 -23.01
N THR A 310 1.94 -17.35 -23.66
CA THR A 310 0.74 -17.59 -24.47
C THR A 310 0.05 -18.89 -24.07
N GLU A 311 -1.20 -19.08 -24.49
CA GLU A 311 -1.93 -20.33 -24.24
C GLU A 311 -1.17 -21.58 -24.73
N SER A 312 -0.46 -21.47 -25.86
CA SER A 312 0.28 -22.58 -26.48
C SER A 312 1.71 -22.76 -25.96
N ASP A 313 2.27 -21.75 -25.30
CA ASP A 313 3.63 -21.77 -24.77
C ASP A 313 3.66 -21.01 -23.44
N PRO A 314 3.66 -21.74 -22.30
CA PRO A 314 3.68 -21.15 -20.97
C PRO A 314 5.06 -20.63 -20.56
N THR A 315 6.09 -20.77 -21.41
CA THR A 315 7.43 -20.26 -21.12
C THR A 315 7.41 -18.73 -21.10
N VAL A 316 7.84 -18.13 -19.98
CA VAL A 316 7.94 -16.68 -19.86
C VAL A 316 9.05 -16.15 -20.75
N ARG A 317 8.71 -15.25 -21.67
CA ARG A 317 9.64 -14.59 -22.59
C ARG A 317 9.75 -13.11 -22.24
N TRP A 318 10.96 -12.58 -22.30
CA TRP A 318 11.24 -11.15 -22.13
C TRP A 318 11.58 -10.50 -23.47
N VAL A 319 11.01 -9.32 -23.73
CA VAL A 319 11.31 -8.49 -24.90
C VAL A 319 11.40 -7.04 -24.46
N THR A 320 12.40 -6.33 -24.97
CA THR A 320 12.57 -4.89 -24.73
C THR A 320 12.05 -4.09 -25.91
N ILE A 321 11.02 -3.28 -25.67
CA ILE A 321 10.43 -2.42 -26.69
C ILE A 321 11.14 -1.07 -26.69
N PRO A 322 11.74 -0.64 -27.83
CA PRO A 322 12.34 0.68 -27.94
C PRO A 322 11.29 1.79 -27.83
N PRO A 323 11.66 2.96 -27.28
CA PRO A 323 10.72 4.04 -26.98
C PRO A 323 9.98 4.56 -28.23
N HIS A 324 10.66 4.72 -29.36
CA HIS A 324 10.06 5.29 -30.58
C HIS A 324 9.26 4.28 -31.42
N THR A 325 9.00 3.09 -30.90
CA THR A 325 8.25 2.07 -31.64
C THR A 325 6.77 2.42 -31.68
N GLN A 326 6.22 2.60 -32.88
CA GLN A 326 4.79 2.87 -33.06
C GLN A 326 3.95 1.60 -32.89
N SER A 327 4.40 0.47 -33.47
CA SER A 327 3.76 -0.83 -33.40
C SER A 327 4.83 -1.91 -33.49
N TYR A 328 5.06 -2.66 -32.41
CA TYR A 328 6.09 -3.70 -32.34
C TYR A 328 5.46 -5.09 -32.54
N PRO A 329 5.88 -5.92 -33.52
CA PRO A 329 5.39 -7.28 -33.64
C PRO A 329 5.96 -8.16 -32.51
N LEU A 330 5.09 -8.58 -31.58
CA LEU A 330 5.50 -9.30 -30.37
C LEU A 330 5.69 -10.80 -30.61
N THR A 331 4.62 -11.47 -31.04
CA THR A 331 4.61 -12.92 -31.22
C THR A 331 3.47 -13.36 -32.13
N THR A 332 3.65 -14.52 -32.77
CA THR A 332 2.62 -15.18 -33.58
C THR A 332 1.90 -16.23 -32.74
N VAL A 333 0.58 -16.20 -32.74
CA VAL A 333 -0.27 -17.14 -32.00
C VAL A 333 -1.36 -17.72 -32.89
N SER A 334 -1.96 -18.84 -32.46
CA SER A 334 -3.17 -19.35 -33.09
C SER A 334 -4.30 -18.32 -33.03
N ILE A 335 -5.23 -18.39 -34.00
CA ILE A 335 -6.38 -17.46 -34.06
C ILE A 335 -7.25 -17.61 -32.79
N SER A 336 -7.32 -18.80 -32.21
CA SER A 336 -8.04 -19.04 -30.95
C SER A 336 -7.25 -18.66 -29.69
N GLY A 337 -5.92 -18.61 -29.75
CA GLY A 337 -5.05 -18.43 -28.58
C GLY A 337 -5.18 -17.08 -27.87
N TRP A 338 -4.89 -17.02 -26.58
CA TRP A 338 -4.69 -15.76 -25.83
C TRP A 338 -3.21 -15.51 -25.51
N ILE A 339 -2.90 -14.25 -25.19
CA ILE A 339 -1.60 -13.80 -24.63
C ILE A 339 -1.81 -13.14 -23.27
N MET A 340 -0.89 -13.40 -22.35
CA MET A 340 -0.76 -12.72 -21.07
C MET A 340 0.61 -12.05 -21.00
N ALA A 341 0.64 -10.77 -20.65
CA ALA A 341 1.83 -9.96 -20.52
C ALA A 341 1.90 -9.29 -19.14
N ASN A 342 3.09 -8.81 -18.77
CA ASN A 342 3.44 -8.33 -17.44
C ASN A 342 3.31 -9.42 -16.36
N ILE A 343 4.06 -10.50 -16.53
CA ILE A 343 4.00 -11.68 -15.67
C ILE A 343 4.38 -11.30 -14.23
N ASN A 344 3.57 -11.74 -13.28
CA ASN A 344 3.61 -11.39 -11.86
C ASN A 344 3.49 -9.88 -11.56
N ALA A 345 2.95 -9.11 -12.50
CA ALA A 345 2.90 -7.64 -12.45
C ALA A 345 4.28 -7.02 -12.08
N THR A 346 5.36 -7.57 -12.65
CA THR A 346 6.75 -7.15 -12.38
C THR A 346 7.11 -5.83 -13.03
N GLY A 347 6.50 -5.50 -14.15
CA GLY A 347 6.63 -4.22 -14.84
C GLY A 347 5.79 -3.12 -14.18
N PHE A 348 6.36 -1.91 -14.11
CA PHE A 348 5.67 -0.70 -13.66
C PHE A 348 4.84 -0.07 -14.79
N PHE A 349 3.85 -0.79 -15.28
CA PHE A 349 2.94 -0.36 -16.35
C PHE A 349 1.63 -1.14 -16.32
N MET A 350 0.58 -0.59 -16.95
CA MET A 350 -0.68 -1.30 -17.14
C MET A 350 -0.74 -1.92 -18.53
N VAL A 351 -1.37 -3.10 -18.64
CA VAL A 351 -1.62 -3.76 -19.92
C VAL A 351 -3.07 -3.60 -20.34
N ASN A 352 -3.28 -3.19 -21.58
CA ASN A 352 -4.58 -3.12 -22.20
C ASN A 352 -4.61 -4.07 -23.40
N TYR A 353 -5.36 -5.16 -23.35
CA TYR A 353 -5.55 -6.05 -24.49
C TYR A 353 -6.70 -5.58 -25.41
N ASP A 354 -6.76 -6.09 -26.65
CA ASP A 354 -7.99 -5.99 -27.44
C ASP A 354 -9.16 -6.74 -26.78
N GLU A 355 -10.38 -6.41 -27.20
CA GLU A 355 -11.61 -6.97 -26.62
C GLU A 355 -11.66 -8.50 -26.69
N GLU A 356 -11.13 -9.09 -27.78
CA GLU A 356 -11.16 -10.53 -28.00
C GLU A 356 -10.21 -11.26 -27.04
N ASN A 357 -8.99 -10.74 -26.83
CA ASN A 357 -8.06 -11.31 -25.87
C ASN A 357 -8.56 -11.16 -24.43
N TRP A 358 -9.17 -10.02 -24.05
CA TRP A 358 -9.83 -9.89 -22.74
C TRP A 358 -10.92 -10.94 -22.52
N LYS A 359 -11.76 -11.20 -23.54
CA LYS A 359 -12.78 -12.26 -23.48
C LYS A 359 -12.16 -13.64 -23.32
N LYS A 360 -11.07 -13.94 -24.04
CA LYS A 360 -10.36 -15.23 -23.95
C LYS A 360 -9.70 -15.42 -22.58
N LEU A 361 -9.06 -14.40 -22.03
CA LEU A 361 -8.52 -14.42 -20.67
C LEU A 361 -9.61 -14.65 -19.63
N ALA A 362 -10.77 -14.00 -19.76
CA ALA A 362 -11.93 -14.25 -18.88
C ALA A 362 -12.47 -15.68 -18.99
N VAL A 363 -12.45 -16.28 -20.20
CA VAL A 363 -12.80 -17.70 -20.39
C VAL A 363 -11.77 -18.62 -19.75
N GLN A 364 -10.47 -18.35 -19.94
CA GLN A 364 -9.39 -19.10 -19.31
C GLN A 364 -9.51 -19.06 -17.79
N LEU A 365 -9.68 -17.89 -17.19
CA LEU A 365 -9.85 -17.74 -15.73
C LEU A 365 -11.03 -18.55 -15.19
N ARG A 366 -12.16 -18.61 -15.90
CA ARG A 366 -13.30 -19.44 -15.48
C ARG A 366 -13.07 -20.93 -15.65
N LYS A 367 -12.28 -21.33 -16.67
CA LYS A 367 -11.98 -22.72 -16.97
C LYS A 367 -10.93 -23.28 -16.02
N ASP A 368 -9.85 -22.54 -15.86
CA ASP A 368 -8.72 -22.84 -14.98
C ASP A 368 -7.92 -21.55 -14.74
N HIS A 369 -8.15 -20.94 -13.58
CA HIS A 369 -7.44 -19.73 -13.17
C HIS A 369 -6.02 -20.01 -12.67
N GLN A 370 -5.66 -21.27 -12.37
CA GLN A 370 -4.35 -21.62 -11.79
C GLN A 370 -3.22 -21.59 -12.82
N VAL A 371 -3.56 -21.53 -14.12
CA VAL A 371 -2.60 -21.20 -15.20
C VAL A 371 -1.92 -19.83 -14.97
N PHE A 372 -2.58 -18.92 -14.25
CA PHE A 372 -2.05 -17.62 -13.87
C PHE A 372 -1.69 -17.61 -12.39
N THR A 373 -0.56 -17.02 -12.03
CA THR A 373 -0.20 -16.85 -10.61
C THR A 373 -1.18 -15.91 -9.89
N PRO A 374 -1.23 -15.89 -8.55
CA PRO A 374 -2.05 -14.89 -7.84
C PRO A 374 -1.76 -13.44 -8.26
N ASN A 375 -0.50 -13.11 -8.53
CA ASN A 375 -0.10 -11.79 -9.00
C ASN A 375 -0.55 -11.49 -10.45
N ASP A 376 -0.51 -12.47 -11.35
CA ASP A 376 -1.06 -12.32 -12.71
C ASP A 376 -2.56 -12.02 -12.66
N ARG A 377 -3.32 -12.78 -11.86
CA ARG A 377 -4.76 -12.60 -11.69
C ARG A 377 -5.08 -11.23 -11.08
N ALA A 378 -4.31 -10.81 -10.07
CA ALA A 378 -4.42 -9.49 -9.47
C ALA A 378 -4.12 -8.35 -10.45
N GLY A 379 -3.08 -8.50 -11.28
CA GLY A 379 -2.75 -7.55 -12.35
C GLY A 379 -3.86 -7.42 -13.39
N LEU A 380 -4.41 -8.54 -13.86
CA LEU A 380 -5.56 -8.56 -14.78
C LEU A 380 -6.79 -7.84 -14.21
N ILE A 381 -7.13 -8.11 -12.94
CA ILE A 381 -8.22 -7.42 -12.24
C ILE A 381 -7.93 -5.93 -12.13
N HIS A 382 -6.71 -5.57 -11.71
CA HIS A 382 -6.31 -4.17 -11.58
C HIS A 382 -6.52 -3.41 -12.89
N ASP A 383 -5.98 -3.94 -13.98
CA ASP A 383 -5.93 -3.24 -15.26
C ASP A 383 -7.32 -3.14 -15.89
N VAL A 384 -8.07 -4.25 -15.98
CA VAL A 384 -9.39 -4.23 -16.63
C VAL A 384 -10.36 -3.30 -15.90
N PHE A 385 -10.38 -3.31 -14.56
CA PHE A 385 -11.26 -2.42 -13.80
C PHE A 385 -10.80 -0.97 -13.86
N THR A 386 -9.49 -0.71 -13.78
CA THR A 386 -8.96 0.66 -13.84
C THR A 386 -9.25 1.27 -15.21
N LEU A 387 -8.96 0.56 -16.29
CA LEU A 387 -9.22 1.01 -17.65
C LEU A 387 -10.72 1.21 -17.92
N ALA A 388 -11.58 0.31 -17.43
CA ALA A 388 -13.04 0.46 -17.55
C ALA A 388 -13.55 1.69 -16.79
N CYS A 389 -13.08 1.92 -15.56
CA CYS A 389 -13.48 3.08 -14.76
C CYS A 389 -13.04 4.41 -15.37
N GLN A 390 -11.92 4.42 -16.08
CA GLN A 390 -11.45 5.58 -16.85
C GLN A 390 -12.12 5.74 -18.22
N GLY A 391 -12.98 4.79 -18.60
CA GLY A 391 -13.67 4.77 -19.89
C GLY A 391 -12.80 4.48 -21.10
N LEU A 392 -11.68 3.79 -20.86
CA LEU A 392 -10.81 3.26 -21.89
C LEU A 392 -11.21 1.84 -22.33
N LEU A 393 -12.04 1.17 -21.55
CA LEU A 393 -12.63 -0.13 -21.85
C LEU A 393 -14.12 -0.16 -21.52
N ASP A 394 -14.83 -1.07 -22.17
CA ASP A 394 -16.21 -1.40 -21.79
C ASP A 394 -16.24 -2.03 -20.38
N PRO A 395 -17.00 -1.48 -19.43
CA PRO A 395 -17.14 -2.07 -18.10
C PRO A 395 -17.67 -3.50 -18.09
N VAL A 396 -18.35 -3.97 -19.15
CA VAL A 396 -18.77 -5.36 -19.27
C VAL A 396 -17.57 -6.33 -19.35
N LEU A 397 -16.41 -5.92 -19.87
CA LEU A 397 -15.21 -6.76 -19.85
C LEU A 397 -14.72 -7.02 -18.42
N ALA A 398 -14.72 -6.00 -17.57
CA ALA A 398 -14.37 -6.14 -16.15
C ALA A 398 -15.34 -7.07 -15.41
N LEU A 399 -16.65 -6.93 -15.68
CA LEU A 399 -17.70 -7.80 -15.10
C LEU A 399 -17.58 -9.24 -15.59
N ASN A 400 -17.32 -9.44 -16.88
CA ASN A 400 -17.10 -10.77 -17.45
C ASN A 400 -15.87 -11.43 -16.84
N LEU A 401 -14.78 -10.69 -16.66
CA LEU A 401 -13.58 -11.20 -16.00
C LEU A 401 -13.92 -11.57 -14.56
N SER A 402 -14.55 -10.69 -13.77
CA SER A 402 -14.80 -10.94 -12.34
C SER A 402 -15.69 -12.16 -12.05
N THR A 403 -16.41 -12.71 -13.03
CA THR A 403 -17.18 -13.96 -12.83
C THR A 403 -16.33 -15.14 -12.38
N TYR A 404 -15.02 -15.18 -12.68
CA TYR A 404 -14.16 -16.28 -12.22
C TYR A 404 -13.95 -16.28 -10.70
N LEU A 405 -14.15 -15.14 -10.03
CA LEU A 405 -13.87 -14.97 -8.59
C LEU A 405 -14.65 -15.95 -7.70
N VAL A 406 -15.74 -16.55 -8.19
CA VAL A 406 -16.45 -17.65 -7.50
C VAL A 406 -15.57 -18.89 -7.24
N GLN A 407 -14.42 -18.99 -7.91
CA GLN A 407 -13.43 -20.07 -7.74
C GLN A 407 -12.13 -19.56 -7.08
N GLU A 408 -11.99 -18.26 -6.84
CA GLU A 408 -10.76 -17.66 -6.33
C GLU A 408 -10.68 -17.81 -4.80
N ASN A 409 -9.62 -18.43 -4.31
CA ASN A 409 -9.36 -18.61 -2.87
C ASN A 409 -8.10 -17.89 -2.37
N HIS A 410 -7.45 -17.08 -3.21
CA HIS A 410 -6.24 -16.36 -2.83
C HIS A 410 -6.55 -14.91 -2.39
N PRO A 411 -5.97 -14.42 -1.27
CA PRO A 411 -6.27 -13.07 -0.76
C PRO A 411 -5.87 -11.94 -1.71
N VAL A 412 -4.76 -12.11 -2.45
CA VAL A 412 -4.20 -11.03 -3.29
C VAL A 412 -5.16 -10.59 -4.42
N PRO A 413 -5.65 -11.47 -5.31
CA PRO A 413 -6.69 -11.12 -6.29
C PRO A 413 -7.95 -10.50 -5.66
N TRP A 414 -8.39 -11.03 -4.52
CA TRP A 414 -9.55 -10.50 -3.80
C TRP A 414 -9.34 -9.07 -3.28
N ALA A 415 -8.17 -8.76 -2.75
CA ALA A 415 -7.82 -7.41 -2.30
C ALA A 415 -7.90 -6.39 -3.46
N LEU A 416 -7.46 -6.77 -4.67
CA LEU A 416 -7.60 -5.94 -5.87
C LEU A 416 -9.07 -5.83 -6.30
N ALA A 417 -9.80 -6.94 -6.38
CA ALA A 417 -11.21 -6.96 -6.78
C ALA A 417 -12.08 -6.07 -5.89
N ARG A 418 -11.96 -6.20 -4.57
CA ARG A 418 -12.71 -5.38 -3.60
C ARG A 418 -12.33 -3.90 -3.66
N GLY A 419 -11.05 -3.60 -3.86
CA GLY A 419 -10.58 -2.23 -3.99
C GLY A 419 -11.07 -1.55 -5.28
N LYS A 420 -10.93 -2.23 -6.42
CA LYS A 420 -11.20 -1.67 -7.75
C LYS A 420 -12.68 -1.71 -8.12
N SER A 421 -13.44 -2.70 -7.67
CA SER A 421 -14.90 -2.76 -7.89
C SER A 421 -15.65 -1.52 -7.38
N LYS A 422 -15.13 -0.82 -6.37
CA LYS A 422 -15.69 0.44 -5.83
C LYS A 422 -15.78 1.55 -6.87
N CYS A 423 -14.88 1.61 -7.86
CA CYS A 423 -14.96 2.66 -8.88
C CYS A 423 -16.15 2.47 -9.81
N LEU A 424 -16.46 1.23 -10.22
CA LEU A 424 -17.67 0.93 -11.00
C LEU A 424 -18.95 1.23 -10.20
N MET A 425 -18.95 0.95 -8.89
CA MET A 425 -20.06 1.36 -8.01
C MET A 425 -20.29 2.88 -8.02
N GLY A 426 -19.24 3.68 -8.22
CA GLY A 426 -19.33 5.14 -8.37
C GLY A 426 -20.08 5.59 -9.63
N LEU A 427 -20.15 4.75 -10.67
CA LEU A 427 -20.82 5.04 -11.94
C LEU A 427 -22.34 4.78 -11.89
N LEU A 428 -22.82 4.09 -10.85
CA LEU A 428 -24.20 3.62 -10.75
C LEU A 428 -25.09 4.56 -9.92
N SER A 429 -26.36 4.70 -10.31
CA SER A 429 -27.39 5.31 -9.47
C SER A 429 -27.65 4.51 -8.19
N LYS A 430 -28.29 5.12 -7.18
CA LYS A 430 -28.55 4.50 -5.87
C LYS A 430 -29.26 3.14 -5.98
N ALA A 431 -30.24 3.01 -6.88
CA ALA A 431 -30.97 1.76 -7.11
C ALA A 431 -30.06 0.68 -7.72
N HIS A 432 -29.25 1.03 -8.72
CA HIS A 432 -28.36 0.07 -9.38
C HIS A 432 -27.13 -0.31 -8.54
N LYS A 433 -26.71 0.55 -7.60
CA LYS A 433 -25.67 0.19 -6.62
C LYS A 433 -26.06 -1.04 -5.80
N LEU A 434 -27.32 -1.19 -5.42
CA LEU A 434 -27.79 -2.37 -4.68
C LEU A 434 -27.66 -3.64 -5.53
N LEU A 435 -28.08 -3.57 -6.81
CA LEU A 435 -27.95 -4.70 -7.74
C LEU A 435 -26.49 -5.15 -7.90
N TYR A 436 -25.57 -4.20 -8.06
CA TYR A 436 -24.14 -4.48 -8.19
C TYR A 436 -23.53 -5.03 -6.89
N LYS A 437 -23.94 -4.51 -5.72
CA LYS A 437 -23.51 -5.05 -4.42
C LYS A 437 -23.93 -6.51 -4.24
N ASN A 438 -25.16 -6.86 -4.61
CA ASN A 438 -25.64 -8.25 -4.54
C ASN A 438 -24.86 -9.17 -5.49
N TYR A 439 -24.48 -8.66 -6.67
CA TYR A 439 -23.57 -9.39 -7.56
C TYR A 439 -22.20 -9.62 -6.91
N LEU A 440 -21.53 -8.58 -6.43
CA LEU A 440 -20.23 -8.73 -5.75
C LEU A 440 -20.31 -9.67 -4.55
N TRP A 441 -21.43 -9.62 -3.81
CA TRP A 441 -21.70 -10.56 -2.73
C TRP A 441 -21.73 -12.01 -3.22
N SER A 442 -22.49 -12.29 -4.29
CA SER A 442 -22.59 -13.65 -4.85
C SER A 442 -21.25 -14.23 -5.27
N LEU A 443 -20.26 -13.39 -5.60
CA LEU A 443 -18.92 -13.86 -5.95
C LEU A 443 -18.12 -14.38 -4.74
N GLN A 444 -18.33 -13.81 -3.55
CA GLN A 444 -17.51 -14.06 -2.36
C GLN A 444 -18.20 -14.89 -1.27
N ASP A 445 -19.50 -15.15 -1.40
CA ASP A 445 -20.30 -15.83 -0.37
C ASP A 445 -19.70 -17.19 0.05
N HIS A 446 -19.20 -17.95 -0.93
CA HIS A 446 -18.52 -19.25 -0.71
C HIS A 446 -17.26 -19.15 0.17
N LEU A 447 -16.62 -17.98 0.23
CA LEU A 447 -15.40 -17.81 1.04
C LEU A 447 -15.67 -17.90 2.53
N ILE A 448 -16.89 -17.58 2.97
CA ILE A 448 -17.25 -17.60 4.39
C ILE A 448 -17.16 -19.03 4.92
N ASP A 449 -17.68 -19.97 4.14
CA ASP A 449 -17.66 -21.39 4.46
C ASP A 449 -16.25 -21.97 4.31
N LEU A 450 -15.46 -21.45 3.36
CA LEU A 450 -14.04 -21.81 3.19
C LEU A 450 -13.18 -21.39 4.38
N VAL A 451 -13.27 -20.12 4.80
CA VAL A 451 -12.39 -19.58 5.85
C VAL A 451 -12.85 -19.97 7.26
N GLY A 452 -14.16 -20.19 7.45
CA GLY A 452 -14.75 -20.47 8.76
C GLY A 452 -14.76 -19.27 9.71
N MET A 453 -15.30 -19.46 10.92
CA MET A 453 -15.50 -18.41 11.93
C MET A 453 -14.77 -18.68 13.24
N GLU A 454 -13.58 -19.28 13.16
CA GLU A 454 -12.68 -19.49 14.30
C GLU A 454 -11.29 -18.90 13.99
N ASP A 455 -10.65 -18.23 14.97
CA ASP A 455 -9.34 -17.57 14.78
C ASP A 455 -8.18 -18.57 14.90
N THR A 456 -8.15 -19.55 13.99
CA THR A 456 -7.15 -20.65 13.96
C THR A 456 -6.37 -20.68 12.65
N GLY A 457 -5.30 -21.48 12.60
CA GLY A 457 -4.46 -21.64 11.41
C GLY A 457 -3.24 -20.73 11.41
N ASN A 458 -2.51 -20.74 10.29
CA ASN A 458 -1.30 -19.93 10.10
C ASN A 458 -1.63 -18.44 9.85
N ASP A 459 -0.61 -17.59 9.78
CA ASP A 459 -0.78 -16.14 9.60
C ASP A 459 -1.57 -15.80 8.32
N LEU A 460 -1.26 -16.43 7.18
CA LEU A 460 -1.99 -16.19 5.93
C LEU A 460 -3.48 -16.55 6.04
N GLU A 461 -3.79 -17.71 6.64
CA GLU A 461 -5.18 -18.17 6.84
C GLU A 461 -5.96 -17.23 7.76
N ARG A 462 -5.34 -16.82 8.88
CA ARG A 462 -5.93 -15.88 9.84
C ARG A 462 -6.18 -14.51 9.21
N PHE A 463 -5.22 -14.01 8.42
CA PHE A 463 -5.36 -12.77 7.67
C PHE A 463 -6.50 -12.86 6.64
N PHE A 464 -6.53 -13.91 5.83
CA PHE A 464 -7.55 -14.06 4.80
C PHE A 464 -8.95 -14.22 5.40
N ARG A 465 -9.08 -14.99 6.48
CA ARG A 465 -10.33 -15.09 7.25
C ARG A 465 -10.80 -13.75 7.77
N TYR A 466 -9.90 -13.00 8.42
CA TYR A 466 -10.20 -11.66 8.90
C TYR A 466 -10.70 -10.76 7.75
N ASP A 467 -10.01 -10.77 6.61
CA ASP A 467 -10.36 -9.95 5.45
C ASP A 467 -11.73 -10.35 4.86
N VAL A 468 -12.02 -11.64 4.73
CA VAL A 468 -13.32 -12.17 4.26
C VAL A 468 -14.45 -11.80 5.22
N LEU A 469 -14.32 -12.08 6.51
CA LEU A 469 -15.36 -11.80 7.51
C LEU A 469 -15.61 -10.29 7.67
N SER A 470 -14.55 -9.47 7.59
CA SER A 470 -14.66 -8.01 7.61
C SER A 470 -15.53 -7.49 6.47
N GLU A 471 -15.36 -8.03 5.26
CA GLU A 471 -16.17 -7.64 4.11
C GLU A 471 -17.59 -8.21 4.17
N ALA A 472 -17.75 -9.45 4.65
CA ALA A 472 -19.06 -10.05 4.89
C ALA A 472 -19.94 -9.20 5.81
N MET A 473 -19.35 -8.70 6.89
CA MET A 473 -20.01 -7.82 7.84
C MET A 473 -20.45 -6.46 7.27
N ARG A 474 -19.84 -5.99 6.17
CA ARG A 474 -20.25 -4.76 5.48
C ARG A 474 -21.42 -4.96 4.52
N SER A 475 -21.66 -6.20 4.09
CA SER A 475 -22.72 -6.55 3.14
C SER A 475 -24.09 -6.75 3.80
N ASP A 476 -24.10 -7.11 5.09
CA ASP A 476 -25.28 -7.47 5.90
C ASP A 476 -26.11 -8.65 5.33
N GLN A 477 -25.48 -9.54 4.55
CA GLN A 477 -26.16 -10.66 3.89
C GLN A 477 -26.20 -11.96 4.72
N ARG A 478 -25.23 -12.16 5.63
CA ARG A 478 -25.12 -13.36 6.51
C ARG A 478 -25.23 -12.91 7.97
N LYS A 479 -26.44 -13.04 8.53
CA LYS A 479 -26.76 -12.53 9.87
C LYS A 479 -26.01 -13.26 10.98
N GLU A 480 -25.71 -14.54 10.78
CA GLU A 480 -25.00 -15.40 11.72
C GLU A 480 -23.59 -14.87 12.05
N ILE A 481 -22.92 -14.23 11.09
CA ILE A 481 -21.60 -13.61 11.29
C ILE A 481 -21.76 -12.42 12.23
N ARG A 482 -22.79 -11.60 12.00
CA ARG A 482 -23.09 -10.43 12.84
C ARG A 482 -23.44 -10.84 14.26
N GLU A 483 -24.30 -11.85 14.41
CA GLU A 483 -24.67 -12.40 15.71
C GLU A 483 -23.45 -12.96 16.46
N ARG A 484 -22.53 -13.63 15.76
CA ARG A 484 -21.28 -14.12 16.36
C ARG A 484 -20.45 -12.96 16.92
N PHE A 485 -20.20 -11.89 16.16
CA PHE A 485 -19.39 -10.77 16.65
C PHE A 485 -20.09 -9.92 17.71
N ILE A 486 -21.43 -9.91 17.74
CA ILE A 486 -22.19 -9.35 18.88
C ILE A 486 -21.96 -10.18 20.14
N ARG A 487 -22.01 -11.53 20.05
CA ARG A 487 -21.72 -12.42 21.18
C ARG A 487 -20.30 -12.23 21.70
N LEU A 488 -19.31 -12.24 20.81
CA LEU A 488 -17.90 -12.00 21.17
C LEU A 488 -17.70 -10.62 21.81
N PHE A 489 -18.43 -9.59 21.37
CA PHE A 489 -18.37 -8.28 22.02
C PHE A 489 -18.99 -8.30 23.43
N ASN A 490 -20.08 -9.03 23.65
CA ASN A 490 -20.65 -9.19 24.98
C ASN A 490 -19.72 -9.99 25.92
N GLU A 491 -19.10 -11.06 25.44
CA GLU A 491 -18.07 -11.82 26.17
C GLU A 491 -16.89 -10.92 26.59
N LEU A 492 -16.47 -10.00 25.71
CA LEU A 492 -15.45 -9.01 26.03
C LEU A 492 -15.90 -8.02 27.12
N LYS A 493 -17.18 -7.64 27.18
CA LYS A 493 -17.71 -6.78 28.25
C LYS A 493 -17.76 -7.48 29.60
N GLU A 494 -17.93 -8.79 29.61
CA GLU A 494 -17.90 -9.62 30.81
C GLU A 494 -16.46 -9.89 31.29
N THR A 495 -15.48 -9.80 30.38
CA THR A 495 -14.07 -9.95 30.70
C THR A 495 -13.58 -8.75 31.53
N PRO A 496 -13.03 -8.95 32.75
CA PRO A 496 -12.53 -7.87 33.59
C PRO A 496 -11.48 -7.02 32.85
N LEU A 497 -11.64 -5.70 32.89
CA LEU A 497 -10.65 -4.80 32.28
C LEU A 497 -9.27 -5.02 32.92
N GLY A 498 -8.24 -5.10 32.09
CA GLY A 498 -6.86 -5.40 32.50
C GLY A 498 -6.51 -6.90 32.57
N SER A 499 -7.49 -7.79 32.40
CA SER A 499 -7.22 -9.23 32.24
C SER A 499 -6.92 -9.60 30.78
N LEU A 500 -6.45 -10.84 30.56
CA LEU A 500 -6.23 -11.37 29.22
C LEU A 500 -7.58 -11.46 28.47
N PRO A 501 -7.69 -10.90 27.25
CA PRO A 501 -8.92 -10.98 26.47
C PRO A 501 -9.32 -12.43 26.18
N SER A 502 -10.62 -12.73 26.31
CA SER A 502 -11.19 -14.02 25.90
C SER A 502 -11.22 -14.23 24.38
N VAL A 503 -11.00 -13.16 23.60
CA VAL A 503 -11.10 -13.15 22.14
C VAL A 503 -9.76 -12.78 21.52
N GLY A 504 -9.26 -13.62 20.60
CA GLY A 504 -8.02 -13.40 19.87
C GLY A 504 -8.00 -12.09 19.08
N PRO A 505 -6.81 -11.54 18.77
CA PRO A 505 -6.65 -10.14 18.34
C PRO A 505 -7.32 -9.83 17.00
N ASN A 506 -7.33 -10.76 16.04
CA ASN A 506 -7.99 -10.56 14.74
C ASN A 506 -9.52 -10.44 14.90
N PHE A 507 -10.11 -11.30 15.71
CA PHE A 507 -11.56 -11.35 15.94
C PHE A 507 -12.05 -10.27 16.88
N ARG A 508 -11.23 -9.90 17.87
CA ARG A 508 -11.49 -8.79 18.78
C ARG A 508 -11.65 -7.48 18.01
N TYR A 509 -10.85 -7.24 16.97
CA TYR A 509 -11.06 -6.09 16.09
C TYR A 509 -12.45 -6.12 15.41
N LEU A 510 -12.86 -7.28 14.91
CA LEU A 510 -14.16 -7.43 14.26
C LEU A 510 -15.32 -7.27 15.26
N ALA A 511 -15.17 -7.80 16.48
CA ALA A 511 -16.11 -7.61 17.58
C ALA A 511 -16.25 -6.12 17.94
N PHE A 512 -15.15 -5.40 18.12
CA PHE A 512 -15.19 -3.95 18.36
C PHE A 512 -15.76 -3.17 17.17
N SER A 513 -15.46 -3.58 15.94
CA SER A 513 -15.90 -2.84 14.75
C SER A 513 -17.39 -3.03 14.43
N PHE A 514 -17.92 -4.23 14.69
CA PHE A 514 -19.22 -4.66 14.19
C PHE A 514 -20.18 -5.24 15.24
N GLY A 515 -19.68 -5.71 16.38
CA GLY A 515 -20.50 -6.18 17.50
C GLY A 515 -21.10 -5.04 18.34
N VAL A 516 -20.54 -3.84 18.21
CA VAL A 516 -20.96 -2.64 18.97
C VAL A 516 -22.19 -1.97 18.38
N ASN A 517 -22.99 -1.35 19.23
CA ASN A 517 -24.00 -0.39 18.82
C ASN A 517 -23.37 1.02 18.74
N LYS A 518 -23.09 1.51 17.53
CA LYS A 518 -22.45 2.82 17.30
C LYS A 518 -23.27 4.05 17.72
N SER A 519 -24.51 3.83 18.16
CA SER A 519 -25.37 4.86 18.76
C SER A 519 -25.43 4.75 20.29
N SER A 520 -24.84 3.70 20.89
CA SER A 520 -24.81 3.48 22.33
C SER A 520 -23.68 4.26 22.97
N GLU A 521 -24.02 5.15 23.91
CA GLU A 521 -23.03 5.86 24.72
C GLU A 521 -22.35 4.90 25.72
N GLU A 522 -23.05 3.86 26.19
CA GLU A 522 -22.49 2.82 27.04
C GLU A 522 -21.38 2.03 26.33
N ASP A 523 -21.62 1.56 25.10
CA ASP A 523 -20.61 0.85 24.31
C ASP A 523 -19.40 1.75 24.02
N TRP A 524 -19.64 3.05 23.79
CA TRP A 524 -18.57 4.03 23.64
C TRP A 524 -17.74 4.16 24.92
N HIS A 525 -18.38 4.27 26.09
CA HIS A 525 -17.70 4.36 27.39
C HIS A 525 -16.91 3.10 27.72
N TYR A 526 -17.45 1.93 27.39
CA TYR A 526 -16.73 0.67 27.53
C TYR A 526 -15.46 0.67 26.66
N LEU A 527 -15.58 0.93 25.35
CA LEU A 527 -14.41 0.97 24.46
C LEU A 527 -13.40 2.04 24.84
N TRP A 528 -13.87 3.20 25.30
CA TRP A 528 -13.02 4.26 25.83
C TRP A 528 -12.23 3.77 27.06
N SER A 529 -12.87 3.04 27.98
CA SER A 529 -12.20 2.44 29.14
C SER A 529 -11.17 1.40 28.72
N VAL A 530 -11.49 0.54 27.74
CA VAL A 530 -10.54 -0.41 27.16
C VAL A 530 -9.34 0.33 26.54
N TYR A 531 -9.58 1.41 25.79
CA TYR A 531 -8.52 2.22 25.19
C TYR A 531 -7.60 2.86 26.23
N GLN A 532 -8.15 3.36 27.35
CA GLN A 532 -7.37 3.97 28.42
C GLN A 532 -6.53 2.95 29.18
N GLN A 533 -7.04 1.73 29.36
CA GLN A 533 -6.37 0.68 30.15
C GLN A 533 -5.51 -0.25 29.29
N SER A 534 -5.65 -0.23 27.97
CA SER A 534 -4.89 -1.09 27.07
C SER A 534 -3.38 -0.80 27.20
N PRO A 535 -2.56 -1.81 27.54
CA PRO A 535 -1.13 -1.66 27.63
C PRO A 535 -0.45 -1.72 26.25
N PHE A 536 -1.20 -1.88 25.15
CA PHE A 536 -0.65 -2.09 23.81
C PHE A 536 -1.05 -1.01 22.81
N ASP A 537 -0.06 -0.48 22.09
CA ASP A 537 -0.31 0.58 21.12
C ASP A 537 -1.01 0.10 19.85
N THR A 538 -0.77 -1.16 19.46
CA THR A 538 -1.46 -1.81 18.34
C THR A 538 -2.97 -1.83 18.55
N ASP A 539 -3.40 -2.28 19.73
CA ASP A 539 -4.81 -2.28 20.14
C ASP A 539 -5.39 -0.89 20.28
N ARG A 540 -4.66 0.03 20.91
CA ARG A 540 -5.11 1.42 21.04
C ARG A 540 -5.39 2.03 19.68
N LYS A 541 -4.50 1.83 18.70
CA LYS A 541 -4.70 2.35 17.34
C LYS A 541 -5.92 1.77 16.64
N PHE A 542 -6.24 0.49 16.89
CA PHE A 542 -7.47 -0.13 16.40
C PHE A 542 -8.71 0.44 17.08
N LEU A 543 -8.70 0.53 18.42
CA LEU A 543 -9.77 1.10 19.21
C LEU A 543 -10.06 2.55 18.81
N MET A 544 -9.04 3.34 18.50
CA MET A 544 -9.19 4.70 17.97
C MET A 544 -10.15 4.72 16.77
N ARG A 545 -9.92 3.87 15.74
CA ARG A 545 -10.78 3.80 14.56
C ARG A 545 -12.24 3.48 14.90
N VAL A 546 -12.44 2.62 15.89
CA VAL A 546 -13.79 2.20 16.32
C VAL A 546 -14.46 3.31 17.11
N ILE A 547 -13.79 3.88 18.11
CA ILE A 547 -14.28 4.96 18.99
C ILE A 547 -14.63 6.20 18.16
N THR A 548 -13.81 6.56 17.17
CA THR A 548 -14.07 7.70 16.28
C THR A 548 -15.20 7.44 15.28
N SER A 549 -15.65 6.19 15.13
CA SER A 549 -16.79 5.82 14.29
C SER A 549 -18.15 6.02 14.96
N PHE A 550 -18.18 6.24 16.29
CA PHE A 550 -19.38 6.68 17.01
C PHE A 550 -19.65 8.14 16.66
N ASN A 551 -20.86 8.42 16.20
CA ASN A 551 -21.15 9.68 15.51
C ASN A 551 -22.46 10.35 15.95
N THR A 552 -22.91 10.09 17.18
CA THR A 552 -23.90 10.96 17.82
C THR A 552 -23.29 12.35 18.03
N GLU A 553 -24.09 13.40 18.04
CA GLU A 553 -23.59 14.79 18.10
C GLU A 553 -22.70 15.07 19.32
N ASN A 554 -23.12 14.57 20.49
CA ASN A 554 -22.35 14.69 21.73
C ASN A 554 -21.02 13.93 21.67
N ILE A 555 -21.04 12.66 21.23
CA ILE A 555 -19.83 11.83 21.15
C ILE A 555 -18.85 12.39 20.10
N ARG A 556 -19.36 12.87 18.97
CA ARG A 556 -18.54 13.46 17.91
C ARG A 556 -17.79 14.70 18.39
N SER A 557 -18.50 15.63 19.04
CA SER A 557 -17.88 16.84 19.61
C SER A 557 -16.85 16.48 20.68
N ARG A 558 -17.16 15.50 21.54
CA ARG A 558 -16.25 14.97 22.56
C ARG A 558 -14.97 14.39 21.93
N ASN A 559 -15.12 13.51 20.93
CA ASN A 559 -13.99 12.88 20.25
C ASN A 559 -13.09 13.91 19.54
N LEU A 560 -13.65 14.95 18.92
CA LEU A 560 -12.86 16.03 18.31
C LEU A 560 -12.05 16.77 19.37
N LEU A 561 -12.66 17.16 20.49
CA LEU A 561 -11.94 17.83 21.59
C LEU A 561 -10.83 16.95 22.17
N PHE A 562 -11.09 15.64 22.34
CA PHE A 562 -10.09 14.69 22.83
C PHE A 562 -8.86 14.61 21.94
N SER A 563 -9.01 14.81 20.62
CA SER A 563 -7.87 14.79 19.70
C SER A 563 -6.79 15.84 20.00
N LEU A 564 -7.12 16.92 20.74
CA LEU A 564 -6.19 17.97 21.12
C LEU A 564 -5.74 17.90 22.60
N ASP A 565 -6.43 17.10 23.42
CA ASP A 565 -6.16 16.89 24.84
C ASP A 565 -5.08 15.80 25.01
N GLU A 566 -3.87 16.22 25.34
CA GLU A 566 -2.68 15.36 25.45
C GLU A 566 -2.80 14.31 26.57
N ASN A 567 -3.67 14.54 27.56
CA ASN A 567 -3.92 13.58 28.63
C ASN A 567 -4.87 12.45 28.21
N ARG A 568 -5.53 12.59 27.05
CA ARG A 568 -6.52 11.63 26.54
C ARG A 568 -6.04 10.96 25.26
N VAL A 569 -5.56 11.76 24.31
CA VAL A 569 -5.01 11.28 23.03
C VAL A 569 -3.61 11.82 22.90
N ARG A 570 -2.64 10.92 22.72
CA ARG A 570 -1.24 11.30 22.55
C ARG A 570 -1.09 12.20 21.32
N PRO A 571 -0.23 13.23 21.34
CA PRO A 571 0.01 14.08 20.17
C PRO A 571 0.33 13.31 18.87
N GLN A 572 1.11 12.22 18.98
CA GLN A 572 1.46 11.38 17.81
C GLN A 572 0.28 10.69 17.12
N ASP A 573 -0.88 10.66 17.80
CA ASP A 573 -2.11 9.97 17.43
C ASP A 573 -3.25 10.97 17.10
N SER A 574 -3.09 12.27 17.41
CA SER A 574 -4.09 13.33 17.19
C SER A 574 -4.55 13.44 15.73
N LEU A 575 -3.61 13.47 14.78
CA LEU A 575 -3.95 13.65 13.36
C LEU A 575 -4.78 12.48 12.83
N PHE A 576 -4.39 11.26 13.19
CA PHE A 576 -5.12 10.05 12.84
C PHE A 576 -6.50 10.00 13.51
N TRP A 577 -6.59 10.44 14.77
CA TRP A 577 -7.88 10.55 15.47
C TRP A 577 -8.85 11.47 14.71
N ILE A 578 -8.40 12.65 14.27
CA ILE A 578 -9.23 13.58 13.48
C ILE A 578 -9.58 12.96 12.12
N GLU A 579 -8.63 12.32 11.45
CA GLU A 579 -8.85 11.70 10.13
C GLU A 579 -9.94 10.62 10.18
N MET A 580 -9.91 9.77 11.21
CA MET A 580 -10.80 8.62 11.37
C MET A 580 -12.20 8.99 11.88
N MET A 581 -12.44 10.25 12.27
CA MET A 581 -13.77 10.70 12.65
C MET A 581 -14.78 10.52 11.52
N GLY A 582 -15.95 9.96 11.86
CA GLY A 582 -17.07 9.85 10.93
C GLY A 582 -17.51 11.23 10.42
N LYS A 583 -18.01 11.27 9.17
CA LYS A 583 -18.59 12.50 8.62
C LYS A 583 -19.80 12.93 9.44
N GLY A 584 -19.88 14.19 9.83
CA GLY A 584 -21.09 14.77 10.40
C GLY A 584 -22.31 14.63 9.50
N ARG A 585 -23.51 14.77 10.06
CA ARG A 585 -24.74 14.94 9.29
C ARG A 585 -24.89 16.44 8.98
N GLY A 586 -24.34 16.91 7.86
CA GLY A 586 -24.33 18.35 7.55
C GLY A 586 -23.88 18.68 6.12
N LYS A 587 -24.00 19.96 5.74
CA LYS A 587 -23.50 20.50 4.45
C LYS A 587 -21.97 20.71 4.46
N MET A 588 -21.38 20.92 5.64
CA MET A 588 -19.93 20.99 5.87
C MET A 588 -19.48 19.87 6.81
N ASP A 589 -18.25 19.38 6.64
CA ASP A 589 -17.62 18.35 7.47
C ASP A 589 -17.07 19.00 8.75
N ASP A 590 -17.56 18.57 9.93
CA ASP A 590 -17.16 19.16 11.22
C ASP A 590 -15.67 19.06 11.48
N ARG A 591 -14.99 18.07 10.88
CA ARG A 591 -13.53 17.91 10.97
C ARG A 591 -12.82 19.11 10.36
N TRP A 592 -13.34 19.64 9.25
CA TRP A 592 -12.77 20.80 8.59
C TRP A 592 -12.95 22.07 9.42
N GLU A 593 -14.15 22.29 9.92
CA GLU A 593 -14.44 23.41 10.81
C GLU A 593 -13.57 23.35 12.07
N PHE A 594 -13.40 22.16 12.64
CA PHE A 594 -12.52 21.92 13.77
C PHE A 594 -11.06 22.26 13.45
N ILE A 595 -10.54 21.81 12.29
CA ILE A 595 -9.19 22.13 11.83
C ILE A 595 -9.00 23.64 11.68
N LEU A 596 -9.95 24.34 11.05
CA LEU A 596 -9.89 25.80 10.88
C LEU A 596 -9.89 26.53 12.21
N LYS A 597 -10.78 26.14 13.13
CA LYS A 597 -10.91 26.71 14.47
C LYS A 597 -9.64 26.52 15.30
N HIS A 598 -8.98 25.36 15.17
CA HIS A 598 -7.81 24.99 15.95
C HIS A 598 -6.50 25.03 15.15
N TRP A 599 -6.48 25.75 14.01
CA TRP A 599 -5.34 25.78 13.09
C TRP A 599 -4.03 26.17 13.77
N LYS A 600 -4.03 27.19 14.64
CA LYS A 600 -2.82 27.65 15.34
C LYS A 600 -2.18 26.54 16.18
N THR A 601 -2.99 25.71 16.84
CA THR A 601 -2.51 24.59 17.67
C THR A 601 -1.99 23.46 16.78
N LEU A 602 -2.75 23.09 15.74
CA LEU A 602 -2.37 22.03 14.82
C LEU A 602 -1.09 22.38 14.04
N ALA A 603 -1.00 23.59 13.50
CA ALA A 603 0.19 24.07 12.80
C ALA A 603 1.41 24.12 13.73
N ARG A 604 1.25 24.60 14.97
CA ARG A 604 2.37 24.60 15.93
C ARG A 604 2.90 23.19 16.21
N ARG A 605 2.01 22.19 16.30
CA ARG A 605 2.40 20.80 16.61
C ARG A 605 2.89 20.01 15.39
N TYR A 606 2.36 20.30 14.20
CA TYR A 606 2.45 19.38 13.05
C TYR A 606 2.78 20.04 11.70
N ALA A 607 2.98 21.36 11.63
CA ALA A 607 3.43 22.00 10.39
C ALA A 607 4.76 21.39 9.90
N GLY A 608 4.93 21.29 8.58
CA GLY A 608 6.02 20.53 7.95
C GLY A 608 5.71 19.04 7.78
N SER A 609 5.03 18.40 8.73
CA SER A 609 4.80 16.95 8.62
C SER A 609 3.90 16.55 7.44
N TYR A 610 4.34 15.56 6.65
CA TYR A 610 3.54 14.96 5.57
C TYR A 610 2.18 14.44 6.06
N LYS A 611 2.10 13.96 7.32
CA LYS A 611 0.86 13.47 7.95
C LYS A 611 -0.18 14.57 8.09
N PHE A 612 0.23 15.79 8.39
CA PHE A 612 -0.70 16.91 8.46
C PHE A 612 -1.22 17.27 7.07
N GLY A 613 -0.34 17.28 6.06
CA GLY A 613 -0.75 17.41 4.65
C GLY A 613 -1.77 16.34 4.23
N ASN A 614 -1.56 15.08 4.64
CA ASN A 614 -2.47 13.97 4.35
C ASN A 614 -3.83 14.12 5.05
N LEU A 615 -3.87 14.58 6.30
CA LEU A 615 -5.14 14.90 6.98
C LEU A 615 -5.93 15.95 6.20
N ILE A 616 -5.27 17.03 5.76
CA ILE A 616 -5.92 18.09 4.97
C ILE A 616 -6.45 17.52 3.65
N LYS A 617 -5.67 16.68 2.94
CA LYS A 617 -6.12 15.98 1.72
C LYS A 617 -7.34 15.10 1.99
N ALA A 618 -7.32 14.32 3.06
CA ALA A 618 -8.38 13.37 3.43
C ALA A 618 -9.69 14.09 3.80
N VAL A 619 -9.61 15.17 4.57
CA VAL A 619 -10.78 15.97 4.95
C VAL A 619 -11.27 16.81 3.77
N LYS A 620 -10.40 17.39 2.93
CA LYS A 620 -10.84 18.22 1.79
C LYS A 620 -11.54 17.41 0.68
N LYS A 621 -11.17 16.14 0.46
CA LYS A 621 -11.84 15.25 -0.52
C LYS A 621 -13.35 15.12 -0.29
N THR A 622 -13.88 15.54 0.87
CA THR A 622 -15.31 15.52 1.17
C THR A 622 -16.06 16.80 0.74
N PHE A 623 -15.39 17.81 0.18
CA PHE A 623 -15.98 19.11 -0.20
C PHE A 623 -15.77 19.47 -1.68
N GLN A 624 -16.82 20.02 -2.32
CA GLN A 624 -16.78 20.49 -3.72
C GLN A 624 -16.75 22.03 -3.86
N SER A 625 -16.77 22.80 -2.78
CA SER A 625 -16.92 24.26 -2.87
C SER A 625 -16.19 25.02 -1.76
N LEU A 626 -15.00 25.55 -2.05
CA LEU A 626 -14.40 26.69 -1.34
C LEU A 626 -13.79 27.63 -2.38
N THR A 627 -13.82 28.94 -2.11
CA THR A 627 -13.26 29.97 -3.00
C THR A 627 -11.72 30.01 -2.88
N PRO A 628 -11.01 30.29 -3.99
CA PRO A 628 -9.53 30.34 -4.00
C PRO A 628 -8.89 31.31 -2.99
N GLY A 629 -9.60 32.39 -2.60
CA GLY A 629 -9.08 33.41 -1.68
C GLY A 629 -8.87 32.95 -0.24
N GLU A 630 -9.61 31.94 0.23
CA GLU A 630 -9.42 31.37 1.58
C GLU A 630 -8.26 30.36 1.62
N ILE A 631 -7.86 29.86 0.45
CA ILE A 631 -6.83 28.82 0.27
C ILE A 631 -5.42 29.42 0.21
N ALA A 632 -5.28 30.60 -0.39
CA ALA A 632 -3.97 31.21 -0.68
C ALA A 632 -3.23 31.77 0.54
N VAL A 633 -3.92 32.03 1.66
CA VAL A 633 -3.32 32.78 2.77
C VAL A 633 -2.65 31.89 3.83
N ARG A 634 -2.86 30.56 3.83
CA ARG A 634 -2.40 29.72 4.98
C ARG A 634 -1.86 28.33 4.65
N ALA A 635 -1.76 27.95 3.38
CA ALA A 635 -1.13 26.69 2.98
C ALA A 635 0.28 26.95 2.44
N GLN A 636 1.31 26.67 3.25
CA GLN A 636 2.71 26.74 2.84
C GLN A 636 3.18 25.51 2.03
N SER A 637 2.31 24.55 1.69
CA SER A 637 2.68 23.42 0.83
C SER A 637 2.00 23.46 -0.54
N GLN A 638 2.80 23.18 -1.58
CA GLN A 638 2.37 23.09 -2.98
C GLN A 638 1.28 22.03 -3.21
N THR A 639 1.08 21.16 -2.21
CA THR A 639 0.01 20.16 -2.09
C THR A 639 -1.40 20.70 -2.36
N VAL A 640 -1.71 21.98 -2.06
CA VAL A 640 -3.11 22.46 -2.08
C VAL A 640 -3.60 22.95 -3.44
N GLU A 641 -2.71 23.46 -4.30
CA GLU A 641 -3.05 23.87 -5.69
C GLU A 641 -3.36 22.68 -6.61
N LYS A 642 -2.88 21.48 -6.26
CA LYS A 642 -2.98 20.26 -7.07
C LYS A 642 -4.35 19.53 -6.97
N ILE A 643 -5.33 20.07 -6.22
CA ILE A 643 -6.54 19.32 -5.78
C ILE A 643 -7.73 19.35 -6.77
N GLN A 644 -7.66 20.05 -7.90
CA GLN A 644 -8.85 20.25 -8.75
C GLN A 644 -9.11 19.21 -9.86
N HIS A 645 -8.26 18.21 -10.06
CA HIS A 645 -8.50 17.18 -11.09
C HIS A 645 -8.49 15.75 -10.52
N ASN A 646 -9.49 15.43 -9.71
CA ASN A 646 -9.95 14.05 -9.63
C ASN A 646 -10.79 13.79 -10.87
N ILE A 647 -10.42 12.76 -11.65
CA ILE A 647 -11.08 12.37 -12.89
C ILE A 647 -12.50 11.88 -12.55
N ALA A 648 -13.44 12.82 -12.44
CA ALA A 648 -14.84 12.53 -12.66
C ALA A 648 -14.94 12.18 -14.15
N GLY A 649 -15.17 10.90 -14.43
CA GLY A 649 -15.35 10.41 -15.80
C GLY A 649 -16.35 11.28 -16.56
N ASN A 650 -16.14 11.43 -17.87
CA ASN A 650 -17.01 12.22 -18.74
C ASN A 650 -18.49 11.86 -18.49
N PRO A 651 -19.38 12.82 -18.17
CA PRO A 651 -20.80 12.54 -17.87
C PRO A 651 -21.54 11.72 -18.93
N ALA A 652 -21.14 11.82 -20.20
CA ALA A 652 -21.67 11.00 -21.29
C ALA A 652 -21.20 9.53 -21.21
N HIS A 653 -19.95 9.31 -20.79
CA HIS A 653 -19.39 8.00 -20.51
C HIS A 653 -20.08 7.34 -19.30
N LEU A 654 -20.42 8.11 -18.27
CA LEU A 654 -21.13 7.63 -17.08
C LEU A 654 -22.51 7.03 -17.42
N LYS A 655 -23.34 7.75 -18.18
CA LYS A 655 -24.71 7.30 -18.53
C LYS A 655 -24.72 6.07 -19.45
N THR A 656 -23.79 5.99 -20.39
CA THR A 656 -23.68 4.84 -21.30
C THR A 656 -23.14 3.60 -20.57
N SER A 657 -22.16 3.79 -19.69
CA SER A 657 -21.60 2.72 -18.84
C SER A 657 -22.64 2.13 -17.90
N GLU A 658 -23.44 2.96 -17.21
CA GLU A 658 -24.47 2.47 -16.28
C GLU A 658 -25.46 1.54 -16.99
N LYS A 659 -25.99 1.92 -18.16
CA LYS A 659 -26.95 1.08 -18.91
C LYS A 659 -26.39 -0.29 -19.26
N ARG A 660 -25.10 -0.36 -19.67
CA ARG A 660 -24.43 -1.61 -20.02
C ARG A 660 -24.22 -2.49 -18.79
N ILE A 661 -23.71 -1.92 -17.71
CA ILE A 661 -23.52 -2.62 -16.43
C ILE A 661 -24.85 -3.20 -15.93
N VAL A 662 -25.92 -2.39 -15.93
CA VAL A 662 -27.24 -2.82 -15.44
C VAL A 662 -27.84 -3.92 -16.30
N ARG A 663 -27.71 -3.83 -17.64
CA ARG A 663 -28.16 -4.90 -18.54
C ARG A 663 -27.42 -6.20 -18.22
N TRP A 664 -26.10 -6.14 -18.17
CA TRP A 664 -25.27 -7.29 -17.85
C TRP A 664 -25.63 -7.91 -16.50
N LEU A 665 -25.82 -7.10 -15.44
CA LEU A 665 -26.19 -7.60 -14.12
C LEU A 665 -27.55 -8.30 -14.11
N LYS A 666 -28.53 -7.80 -14.89
CA LYS A 666 -29.84 -8.43 -15.03
C LYS A 666 -29.75 -9.75 -15.79
N ASP A 667 -28.90 -9.81 -16.82
CA ASP A 667 -28.69 -11.02 -17.60
C ASP A 667 -27.94 -12.08 -16.78
N TYR A 668 -26.89 -11.69 -16.05
CA TYR A 668 -26.16 -12.55 -15.12
C TYR A 668 -27.12 -13.18 -14.10
N LYS A 669 -27.96 -12.36 -13.44
CA LYS A 669 -28.95 -12.82 -12.46
C LYS A 669 -29.99 -13.81 -13.02
N ARG A 670 -30.24 -13.82 -14.33
CA ARG A 670 -31.18 -14.77 -14.96
C ARG A 670 -30.54 -16.14 -15.23
N ILE A 671 -29.21 -16.17 -15.33
CA ILE A 671 -28.43 -17.35 -15.72
C ILE A 671 -27.84 -18.03 -14.49
N SER A 672 -27.49 -17.26 -13.45
CA SER A 672 -27.12 -17.72 -12.11
C SER A 672 -28.35 -18.11 -11.30
#